data_AF-A0A353A2F5-F1
#
_entry.id   AF-A0A353A2F5-F1
#
_cell.length_a   1.000
_cell.length_b   1.000
_cell.length_c   1.000
_cell.angle_alpha   90.00
_cell.angle_beta   90.00
_cell.angle_gamma   90.00
#
_symmetry.space_group_name_H-M   'P 1'
#
loop_
_entity.id
_entity.type
_entity.pdbx_description
1 polymer ?
#
loop_
_entity_poly.entity_id
_entity_poly.type
_entity_poly.pdbx_seq_one_letter_code
_entity_poly.pdbx_strand_id
1 'polypeptide(L)'
;MARDGRLTIGWINEGYPNYQGDWMAVGNVKVTYLGTTDEAATAMLEAAQARGENIMASTLGFREETRNGLGESLDSKASDYAAKCGKAESINKYCNEARETAPHYAALETAVNSFADRAAYAYSHNGISSDKNESITEEVGTVQGNLLMGTYSNEEAEQLATVYTQKAKDLIPMQVRGGLEGVGNWAANDVYLLFKNDEGIYEGNFSMNNANDLSATNTWWGNRGDLFFVDNDNFFYGSIGSPQGYIVPADTASHRLQKRYNGVQSPFQLQGGKYHVLLDMDNLDVRFQCTGEFWMDSLYCVGTLKDFDYTEDFDTWKTKAGLYPLRHTGHGIYKGRVTIEAEGDAEGQELGLLAIMSSYNSGKSEGRYASSIRTELKHGVTYRAPRSATSTDTEQSFFTAAPGEWIVTFDMNHNTLRLNRTDDPDYAEEGIREEDITWYAIGGLDGIGNWEETTKYPLVKNKEGKYEGVVKFTDATLDIAPNSPNMRWGNRSDLFFKSSLGMYLQPGTDLDNDQKFITPAKTHPMPVSTMNNSSGIRTFQAVAGTYKVVLDENNLEMQFECLEEKWLPAVYVRGTLKDFRWKHEVQADSLNVLRHVGHGVYQGVINLEEDNSTTHGKFAIKATFNDGGTEAIYNPVMDAMPIEVDGEAVPVFRYNDGGKCLLAPIGKLFVTFDMNHGWVRLTDPDNPDAIEKIGISTLPKNTQVGIYTLDGRKVYSGMSQWNTATPGIYIMVKDGQARKVLVK
;
A
#
# COMPACT_ATOMS: atom_id res chain seq x y z
N MET A 1 39.12 -73.12 7.25
CA MET A 1 39.75 -74.43 7.58
C MET A 1 40.04 -75.23 6.32
N ALA A 2 41.23 -75.81 6.19
CA ALA A 2 41.48 -76.89 5.24
C ALA A 2 41.56 -78.21 6.00
N ARG A 3 40.53 -79.06 5.89
CA ARG A 3 40.69 -80.51 5.98
C ARG A 3 40.88 -81.00 4.53
N ASP A 4 41.84 -81.89 4.32
CA ASP A 4 42.07 -82.64 3.06
C ASP A 4 42.76 -81.89 1.89
N GLY A 5 43.73 -81.01 2.16
CA GLY A 5 44.68 -80.57 1.11
C GLY A 5 44.07 -79.71 -0.01
N ARG A 6 42.87 -79.16 0.18
CA ARG A 6 42.30 -78.13 -0.70
C ARG A 6 42.51 -76.74 -0.09
N LEU A 7 43.16 -75.86 -0.86
CA LEU A 7 43.34 -74.44 -0.56
C LEU A 7 42.00 -73.72 -0.71
N THR A 8 41.40 -73.28 0.39
CA THR A 8 40.24 -72.36 0.36
C THR A 8 40.77 -70.93 0.44
N ILE A 9 40.76 -70.21 -0.68
CA ILE A 9 41.04 -68.77 -0.72
C ILE A 9 39.74 -68.04 -0.39
N GLY A 10 39.59 -67.57 0.85
CA GLY A 10 38.48 -66.72 1.25
C GLY A 10 38.78 -65.24 0.97
N TRP A 11 37.78 -64.51 0.46
CA TRP A 11 37.85 -63.07 0.27
C TRP A 11 37.23 -62.41 1.49
N ILE A 12 37.96 -61.60 2.25
CA ILE A 12 37.43 -60.90 3.42
C ILE A 12 37.81 -59.43 3.35
N ASN A 13 36.80 -58.56 3.36
CA ASN A 13 36.96 -57.11 3.46
C ASN A 13 37.29 -56.76 4.92
N GLU A 14 38.52 -56.31 5.19
CA GLU A 14 39.02 -55.94 6.53
C GLU A 14 38.52 -54.55 7.00
N GLY A 15 37.87 -53.77 6.14
CA GLY A 15 37.26 -52.48 6.51
C GLY A 15 35.78 -52.61 6.90
N TYR A 16 35.30 -51.66 7.71
CA TYR A 16 33.87 -51.38 7.87
C TYR A 16 33.26 -51.12 6.47
N PRO A 17 32.09 -51.67 6.14
CA PRO A 17 31.38 -51.21 4.95
C PRO A 17 31.03 -49.73 5.17
N ASN A 18 31.63 -48.86 4.36
CA ASN A 18 31.30 -47.44 4.37
C ASN A 18 30.18 -47.23 3.35
N TYR A 19 29.01 -46.83 3.82
CA TYR A 19 27.85 -46.53 2.99
C TYR A 19 27.80 -45.02 2.76
N GLN A 20 28.03 -44.60 1.53
CA GLN A 20 27.78 -43.22 1.08
C GLN A 20 26.81 -43.26 -0.08
N GLY A 21 25.62 -42.68 0.12
CA GLY A 21 24.62 -42.44 -0.92
C GLY A 21 24.30 -43.65 -1.79
N ASP A 22 23.86 -44.76 -1.18
CA ASP A 22 23.47 -46.02 -1.82
C ASP A 22 24.61 -46.89 -2.40
N TRP A 23 25.88 -46.50 -2.23
CA TRP A 23 27.03 -47.30 -2.67
C TRP A 23 27.76 -47.98 -1.50
N MET A 24 28.09 -49.26 -1.67
CA MET A 24 28.95 -50.03 -0.76
C MET A 24 30.42 -49.89 -1.21
N ALA A 25 31.22 -49.12 -0.47
CA ALA A 25 32.66 -49.04 -0.69
C ALA A 25 33.38 -50.18 0.05
N VAL A 26 34.03 -51.08 -0.72
CA VAL A 26 34.87 -52.17 -0.20
C VAL A 26 36.33 -51.70 -0.11
N GLY A 27 36.96 -51.87 1.05
CA GLY A 27 38.36 -51.52 1.28
C GLY A 27 39.35 -52.51 0.64
N ASN A 28 40.66 -52.27 0.84
CA ASN A 28 41.75 -53.08 0.29
C ASN A 28 41.59 -54.58 0.59
N VAL A 29 41.77 -55.42 -0.43
CA VAL A 29 41.69 -56.88 -0.34
C VAL A 29 43.05 -57.46 0.06
N LYS A 30 43.09 -58.22 1.16
CA LYS A 30 44.29 -58.97 1.60
C LYS A 30 44.09 -60.46 1.39
N VAL A 31 45.07 -61.11 0.76
CA VAL A 31 45.12 -62.58 0.60
C VAL A 31 46.18 -63.13 1.53
N THR A 32 45.79 -63.91 2.53
CA THR A 32 46.71 -64.51 3.52
C THR A 32 46.78 -66.02 3.34
N TYR A 33 47.98 -66.55 3.12
CA TYR A 33 48.24 -68.00 3.08
C TYR A 33 48.26 -68.57 4.50
N LEU A 34 47.35 -69.50 4.79
CA LEU A 34 47.21 -70.16 6.09
C LEU A 34 47.86 -71.54 6.01
N GLY A 35 49.18 -71.60 6.19
CA GLY A 35 49.90 -72.86 6.37
C GLY A 35 49.53 -73.56 7.68
N THR A 36 49.97 -74.79 7.87
CA THR A 36 49.74 -75.59 9.10
C THR A 36 50.79 -75.34 10.19
N THR A 37 51.41 -74.15 10.23
CA THR A 37 52.48 -73.81 11.18
C THR A 37 51.97 -72.89 12.30
N ASP A 38 52.66 -72.88 13.45
CA ASP A 38 52.34 -72.01 14.57
C ASP A 38 52.49 -70.51 14.22
N GLU A 39 53.39 -70.16 13.30
CA GLU A 39 53.49 -68.79 12.78
C GLU A 39 52.23 -68.38 12.00
N ALA A 40 51.66 -69.28 11.19
CA ALA A 40 50.43 -69.00 10.45
C ALA A 40 49.22 -68.84 11.39
N ALA A 41 49.11 -69.67 12.43
CA ALA A 41 48.05 -69.54 13.44
C ALA A 41 48.19 -68.23 14.25
N THR A 42 49.42 -67.77 14.49
CA THR A 42 49.70 -66.49 15.16
C THR A 42 49.26 -65.31 14.29
N ALA A 43 49.62 -65.30 13.00
CA ALA A 43 49.21 -64.25 12.07
C ALA A 43 47.67 -64.21 11.84
N MET A 44 47.01 -65.37 11.83
CA MET A 44 45.53 -65.44 11.81
C MET A 44 44.91 -64.79 13.02
N LEU A 45 45.45 -65.07 14.19
CA LEU A 45 44.93 -64.53 15.45
C LEU A 45 45.14 -63.03 15.52
N GLU A 46 46.32 -62.51 15.16
CA GLU A 46 46.59 -61.07 15.13
C GLU A 46 45.63 -60.32 14.19
N ALA A 47 45.37 -60.87 12.99
CA ALA A 47 44.41 -60.28 12.06
C ALA A 47 42.97 -60.30 12.61
N ALA A 48 42.57 -61.41 13.24
CA ALA A 48 41.25 -61.51 13.87
C ALA A 48 41.12 -60.54 15.05
N GLN A 49 42.15 -60.41 15.89
CA GLN A 49 42.18 -59.48 17.01
C GLN A 49 42.05 -58.03 16.55
N ALA A 50 42.85 -57.61 15.58
CA ALA A 50 42.74 -56.27 15.00
C ALA A 50 41.32 -55.99 14.46
N ARG A 51 40.71 -56.98 13.80
CA ARG A 51 39.33 -56.90 13.33
C ARG A 51 38.33 -56.77 14.50
N GLY A 52 38.48 -57.58 15.54
CA GLY A 52 37.62 -57.56 16.72
C GLY A 52 37.71 -56.25 17.51
N GLU A 53 38.92 -55.75 17.71
CA GLU A 53 39.18 -54.45 18.35
C GLU A 53 38.53 -53.31 17.56
N ASN A 54 38.64 -53.32 16.23
CA ASN A 54 37.99 -52.32 15.38
C ASN A 54 36.45 -52.37 15.45
N ILE A 55 35.85 -53.57 15.57
CA ILE A 55 34.39 -53.71 15.75
C ILE A 55 33.97 -53.24 17.15
N MET A 56 34.73 -53.59 18.19
CA MET A 56 34.45 -53.16 19.57
C MET A 56 34.61 -51.64 19.76
N ALA A 57 35.48 -50.99 18.98
CA ALA A 57 35.68 -49.54 19.00
C ALA A 57 34.62 -48.75 18.17
N SER A 58 33.73 -49.45 17.45
CA SER A 58 32.72 -48.81 16.62
C SER A 58 31.64 -48.11 17.43
N THR A 59 31.14 -46.98 16.92
CA THR A 59 29.98 -46.28 17.48
C THR A 59 28.65 -46.95 17.10
N LEU A 60 28.65 -47.87 16.12
CA LEU A 60 27.46 -48.57 15.69
C LEU A 60 27.10 -49.70 16.67
N GLY A 61 25.85 -49.70 17.15
CA GLY A 61 25.33 -50.75 18.02
C GLY A 61 25.19 -52.11 17.30
N PHE A 62 25.36 -53.18 18.06
CA PHE A 62 25.08 -54.56 17.66
C PHE A 62 24.73 -55.37 18.92
N ARG A 63 24.21 -56.59 18.75
CA ARG A 63 23.61 -57.36 19.85
C ARG A 63 24.57 -57.53 21.02
N GLU A 64 24.02 -57.43 22.23
CA GLU A 64 24.75 -57.57 23.49
C GLU A 64 25.46 -58.92 23.58
N GLU A 65 24.79 -60.01 23.19
CA GLU A 65 25.37 -61.36 23.17
C GLU A 65 26.60 -61.45 22.24
N THR A 66 26.52 -60.82 21.06
CA THR A 66 27.64 -60.76 20.11
C THR A 66 28.78 -59.91 20.65
N ARG A 67 28.48 -58.81 21.35
CA ARG A 67 29.46 -57.94 22.01
C ARG A 67 30.18 -58.65 23.15
N ASN A 68 29.43 -59.30 24.03
CA ASN A 68 29.98 -60.07 25.14
C ASN A 68 30.81 -61.25 24.62
N GLY A 69 30.29 -62.00 23.65
CA GLY A 69 31.01 -63.10 23.00
C GLY A 69 32.29 -62.66 22.28
N LEU A 70 32.29 -61.49 21.64
CA LEU A 70 33.47 -60.90 21.03
C LEU A 70 34.50 -60.46 22.10
N GLY A 71 34.05 -59.80 23.16
CA GLY A 71 34.90 -59.38 24.28
C GLY A 71 35.57 -60.56 24.98
N GLU A 72 34.81 -61.58 25.35
CA GLU A 72 35.33 -62.83 25.92
C GLU A 72 36.32 -63.52 24.96
N SER A 73 36.00 -63.53 23.66
CA SER A 73 36.88 -64.09 22.64
C SER A 73 38.20 -63.31 22.53
N LEU A 74 38.19 -61.98 22.65
CA LEU A 74 39.39 -61.15 22.65
C LEU A 74 40.27 -61.39 23.89
N ASP A 75 39.65 -61.50 25.06
CA ASP A 75 40.33 -61.68 26.35
C ASP A 75 40.85 -63.11 26.60
N SER A 76 40.33 -64.10 25.87
CA SER A 76 40.72 -65.50 26.02
C SER A 76 42.21 -65.75 25.75
N LYS A 77 42.83 -66.69 26.48
CA LYS A 77 44.24 -67.07 26.26
C LYS A 77 44.35 -68.21 25.24
N ALA A 78 45.36 -68.16 24.38
CA ALA A 78 45.67 -69.22 23.42
C ALA A 78 47.18 -69.50 23.37
N SER A 79 47.61 -70.72 23.70
CA SER A 79 49.03 -71.09 23.87
C SER A 79 49.57 -72.06 22.82
N ASP A 80 48.70 -72.75 22.08
CA ASP A 80 49.09 -73.70 21.04
C ASP A 80 48.36 -73.43 19.72
N TYR A 81 48.80 -74.09 18.64
CA TYR A 81 48.25 -73.94 17.31
C TYR A 81 46.73 -74.11 17.25
N ALA A 82 46.17 -75.12 17.93
CA ALA A 82 44.74 -75.41 17.90
C ALA A 82 43.94 -74.34 18.65
N ALA A 83 44.44 -73.90 19.82
CA ALA A 83 43.85 -72.83 20.60
C ALA A 83 43.89 -71.48 19.86
N LYS A 84 44.99 -71.16 19.17
CA LYS A 84 45.12 -69.93 18.36
C LYS A 84 44.12 -69.92 17.19
N CYS A 85 44.00 -71.04 16.47
CA CYS A 85 43.01 -71.19 15.41
C CYS A 85 41.57 -71.06 15.94
N GLY A 86 41.23 -71.74 17.04
CA GLY A 86 39.89 -71.69 17.64
C GLY A 86 39.52 -70.29 18.16
N LYS A 87 40.49 -69.56 18.74
CA LYS A 87 40.31 -68.17 19.15
C LYS A 87 40.05 -67.26 17.94
N ALA A 88 40.86 -67.37 16.90
CA ALA A 88 40.69 -66.59 15.66
C ALA A 88 39.34 -66.88 14.97
N GLU A 89 38.88 -68.13 14.96
CA GLU A 89 37.55 -68.52 14.45
C GLU A 89 36.41 -67.91 15.28
N SER A 90 36.53 -67.95 16.60
CA SER A 90 35.53 -67.38 17.52
C SER A 90 35.40 -65.87 17.35
N ILE A 91 36.53 -65.14 17.30
CA ILE A 91 36.53 -63.70 17.03
C ILE A 91 35.88 -63.42 15.67
N ASN A 92 36.28 -64.13 14.61
CA ASN A 92 35.72 -63.90 13.28
C ASN A 92 34.23 -64.22 13.17
N LYS A 93 33.73 -65.21 13.90
CA LYS A 93 32.30 -65.53 14.00
C LYS A 93 31.54 -64.32 14.54
N TYR A 94 31.90 -63.82 15.71
CA TYR A 94 31.21 -62.67 16.33
C TYR A 94 31.39 -61.38 15.51
N CYS A 95 32.54 -61.20 14.87
CA CYS A 95 32.77 -60.10 13.92
C CYS A 95 31.88 -60.18 12.66
N ASN A 96 31.43 -61.37 12.26
CA ASN A 96 30.48 -61.53 11.15
C ASN A 96 29.05 -61.26 11.65
N GLU A 97 28.65 -61.82 12.79
CA GLU A 97 27.34 -61.57 13.41
C GLU A 97 27.10 -60.08 13.70
N ALA A 98 28.14 -59.36 14.14
CA ALA A 98 28.06 -57.91 14.34
C ALA A 98 27.80 -57.16 13.03
N ARG A 99 28.44 -57.57 11.92
CA ARG A 99 28.22 -56.98 10.59
C ARG A 99 26.85 -57.30 10.02
N GLU A 100 26.30 -58.47 10.32
CA GLU A 100 24.93 -58.84 9.94
C GLU A 100 23.89 -58.04 10.73
N THR A 101 24.19 -57.71 12.00
CA THR A 101 23.28 -56.94 12.86
C THR A 101 23.29 -55.43 12.57
N ALA A 102 24.48 -54.87 12.28
CA ALA A 102 24.68 -53.42 12.19
C ALA A 102 23.69 -52.67 11.26
N PRO A 103 23.29 -53.20 10.07
CA PRO A 103 22.32 -52.52 9.22
C PRO A 103 20.94 -52.32 9.87
N HIS A 104 20.47 -53.30 10.65
CA HIS A 104 19.17 -53.21 11.33
C HIS A 104 19.19 -52.14 12.42
N TYR A 105 20.29 -52.07 13.18
CA TYR A 105 20.51 -51.08 14.23
C TYR A 105 20.66 -49.67 13.64
N ALA A 106 21.41 -49.51 12.55
CA ALA A 106 21.57 -48.24 11.85
C ALA A 106 20.24 -47.72 11.25
N ALA A 107 19.40 -48.62 10.74
CA ALA A 107 18.07 -48.27 10.24
C ALA A 107 17.16 -47.77 11.38
N LEU A 108 17.17 -48.43 12.54
CA LEU A 108 16.42 -47.99 13.72
C LEU A 108 16.94 -46.65 14.24
N GLU A 109 18.25 -46.48 14.37
CA GLU A 109 18.87 -45.22 14.80
C GLU A 109 18.45 -44.06 13.90
N THR A 110 18.50 -44.27 12.58
CA THR A 110 18.06 -43.26 11.59
C THR A 110 16.57 -42.92 11.75
N ALA A 111 15.71 -43.92 11.93
CA ALA A 111 14.27 -43.73 12.11
C ALA A 111 13.94 -42.96 13.40
N VAL A 112 14.61 -43.29 14.50
CA VAL A 112 14.43 -42.66 15.83
C VAL A 112 14.94 -41.22 15.82
N ASN A 113 16.10 -40.96 15.22
CA ASN A 113 16.63 -39.59 15.07
C ASN A 113 15.70 -38.73 14.21
N SER A 114 15.20 -39.27 13.09
CA SER A 114 14.21 -38.58 12.23
C SER A 114 12.91 -38.28 12.98
N PHE A 115 12.44 -39.20 13.84
CA PHE A 115 11.27 -38.95 14.68
C PHE A 115 11.52 -37.83 15.69
N ALA A 116 12.68 -37.82 16.37
CA ALA A 116 13.07 -36.79 17.31
C ALA A 116 13.18 -35.41 16.66
N ASP A 117 13.87 -35.31 15.51
CA ASP A 117 14.04 -34.06 14.77
C ASP A 117 12.68 -33.47 14.34
N ARG A 118 11.76 -34.32 13.88
CA ARG A 118 10.42 -33.89 13.48
C ARG A 118 9.53 -33.52 14.66
N ALA A 119 9.68 -34.20 15.80
CA ALA A 119 8.98 -33.83 17.03
C ALA A 119 9.44 -32.46 17.53
N ALA A 120 10.75 -32.20 17.54
CA ALA A 120 11.30 -30.90 17.88
C ALA A 120 10.81 -29.80 16.91
N TYR A 121 10.78 -30.09 15.60
CA TYR A 121 10.20 -29.18 14.61
C TYR A 121 8.73 -28.90 14.87
N ALA A 122 7.90 -29.93 15.07
CA ALA A 122 6.48 -29.78 15.37
C ALA A 122 6.24 -28.97 16.66
N TYR A 123 7.00 -29.23 17.72
CA TYR A 123 6.92 -28.49 18.97
C TYR A 123 7.25 -27.00 18.79
N SER A 124 8.34 -26.68 18.08
CA SER A 124 8.72 -25.28 17.80
C SER A 124 7.69 -24.49 16.99
N HIS A 125 6.76 -25.18 16.32
CA HIS A 125 5.66 -24.59 15.55
C HIS A 125 4.28 -24.80 16.19
N ASN A 126 4.24 -25.15 17.49
CA ASN A 126 3.01 -25.41 18.26
C ASN A 126 2.12 -26.54 17.70
N GLY A 127 2.70 -27.48 16.96
CA GLY A 127 2.00 -28.66 16.42
C GLY A 127 1.77 -29.76 17.44
N ILE A 128 2.58 -29.79 18.51
CA ILE A 128 2.43 -30.72 19.65
C ILE A 128 2.64 -29.96 20.96
N SER A 129 2.03 -30.46 22.04
CA SER A 129 2.19 -29.88 23.39
C SER A 129 3.57 -30.16 23.99
N SER A 130 3.95 -29.40 25.03
CA SER A 130 5.18 -29.65 25.79
C SER A 130 5.21 -31.08 26.35
N ASP A 131 4.12 -31.50 26.99
CA ASP A 131 4.00 -32.84 27.57
C ASP A 131 4.19 -33.96 26.53
N LYS A 132 3.63 -33.78 25.32
CA LYS A 132 3.79 -34.74 24.21
C LYS A 132 5.23 -34.75 23.70
N ASN A 133 5.89 -33.58 23.60
CA ASN A 133 7.29 -33.48 23.20
C ASN A 133 8.24 -34.12 24.24
N GLU A 134 7.98 -33.91 25.54
CA GLU A 134 8.76 -34.52 26.64
C GLU A 134 8.60 -36.04 26.64
N SER A 135 7.37 -36.54 26.50
CA SER A 135 7.06 -37.97 26.37
C SER A 135 7.79 -38.62 25.19
N ILE A 136 7.78 -37.95 24.02
CA ILE A 136 8.54 -38.41 22.84
C ILE A 136 10.05 -38.41 23.10
N THR A 137 10.58 -37.40 23.78
CA THR A 137 12.01 -37.30 24.09
C THR A 137 12.45 -38.44 25.03
N GLU A 138 11.64 -38.79 26.04
CA GLU A 138 11.89 -39.92 26.93
C GLU A 138 11.82 -41.27 26.18
N GLU A 139 10.82 -41.45 25.31
CA GLU A 139 10.69 -42.62 24.45
C GLU A 139 11.93 -42.79 23.55
N VAL A 140 12.32 -41.72 22.84
CA VAL A 140 13.51 -41.68 21.98
C VAL A 140 14.78 -42.03 22.76
N GLY A 141 14.98 -41.41 23.93
CA GLY A 141 16.15 -41.66 24.78
C GLY A 141 16.22 -43.11 25.27
N THR A 142 15.07 -43.71 25.59
CA THR A 142 14.97 -45.13 25.98
C THR A 142 15.39 -46.05 24.83
N VAL A 143 14.87 -45.81 23.62
CA VAL A 143 15.22 -46.64 22.45
C VAL A 143 16.68 -46.47 22.05
N GLN A 144 17.21 -45.24 22.06
CA GLN A 144 18.63 -44.97 21.80
C GLN A 144 19.53 -45.66 22.84
N GLY A 145 19.16 -45.64 24.12
CA GLY A 145 19.87 -46.35 25.18
C GLY A 145 19.92 -47.86 24.95
N ASN A 146 18.77 -48.46 24.60
CA ASN A 146 18.66 -49.89 24.27
C ASN A 146 19.45 -50.28 23.01
N LEU A 147 19.47 -49.40 22.00
CA LEU A 147 20.29 -49.51 20.79
C LEU A 147 21.79 -49.57 21.13
N LEU A 148 22.26 -48.68 22.00
CA LEU A 148 23.65 -48.67 22.46
C LEU A 148 23.98 -49.93 23.26
N MET A 149 23.07 -50.38 24.11
CA MET A 149 23.24 -51.58 24.94
C MET A 149 23.16 -52.88 24.13
N GLY A 150 22.59 -52.88 22.93
CA GLY A 150 22.51 -54.09 22.10
C GLY A 150 21.36 -55.02 22.47
N THR A 151 20.30 -54.49 23.10
CA THR A 151 19.25 -55.32 23.71
C THR A 151 18.23 -55.88 22.71
N TYR A 152 18.17 -55.33 21.50
CA TYR A 152 17.20 -55.75 20.48
C TYR A 152 17.72 -56.90 19.62
N SER A 153 16.85 -57.86 19.31
CA SER A 153 17.06 -58.78 18.17
C SER A 153 17.02 -58.01 16.83
N ASN A 154 17.45 -58.67 15.75
CA ASN A 154 17.37 -58.07 14.42
C ASN A 154 15.92 -57.83 14.00
N GLU A 155 15.03 -58.80 14.25
CA GLU A 155 13.61 -58.66 13.92
C GLU A 155 12.94 -57.51 14.70
N GLU A 156 13.24 -57.36 15.99
CA GLU A 156 12.72 -56.25 16.80
C GLU A 156 13.24 -54.90 16.30
N ALA A 157 14.54 -54.79 15.99
CA ALA A 157 15.13 -53.56 15.47
C ALA A 157 14.48 -53.15 14.14
N GLU A 158 14.22 -54.10 13.24
CA GLU A 158 13.57 -53.85 11.95
C GLU A 158 12.08 -53.46 12.09
N GLN A 159 11.36 -54.11 13.00
CA GLN A 159 9.97 -53.74 13.32
C GLN A 159 9.89 -52.34 13.94
N LEU A 160 10.75 -52.03 14.91
CA LEU A 160 10.81 -50.70 15.52
C LEU A 160 11.21 -49.64 14.49
N ALA A 161 12.16 -49.92 13.59
CA ALA A 161 12.54 -48.98 12.54
C ALA A 161 11.35 -48.60 11.67
N THR A 162 10.49 -49.57 11.34
CA THR A 162 9.24 -49.35 10.60
C THR A 162 8.26 -48.48 11.39
N VAL A 163 8.08 -48.77 12.69
CA VAL A 163 7.19 -48.00 13.59
C VAL A 163 7.66 -46.56 13.71
N TYR A 164 8.94 -46.31 13.99
CA TYR A 164 9.48 -44.96 14.15
C TYR A 164 9.51 -44.18 12.84
N THR A 165 9.73 -44.85 11.71
CA THR A 165 9.60 -44.22 10.38
C THR A 165 8.18 -43.73 10.15
N GLN A 166 7.16 -44.51 10.55
CA GLN A 166 5.76 -44.10 10.43
C GLN A 166 5.43 -42.96 11.40
N LYS A 167 5.84 -43.06 12.67
CA LYS A 167 5.68 -41.98 13.67
C LYS A 167 6.30 -40.66 13.17
N ALA A 168 7.49 -40.73 12.56
CA ALA A 168 8.14 -39.57 11.94
C ALA A 168 7.32 -39.01 10.78
N LYS A 169 6.70 -39.85 9.93
CA LYS A 169 5.83 -39.39 8.83
C LYS A 169 4.56 -38.70 9.33
N ASP A 170 3.99 -39.16 10.45
CA ASP A 170 2.78 -38.56 11.02
C ASP A 170 2.99 -37.16 11.60
N LEU A 171 4.24 -36.77 11.84
CA LEU A 171 4.63 -35.42 12.26
C LEU A 171 4.96 -34.47 11.10
N ILE A 172 4.89 -34.93 9.85
CA ILE A 172 5.05 -34.05 8.68
C ILE A 172 3.83 -33.13 8.60
N PRO A 173 3.98 -31.79 8.64
CA PRO A 173 2.85 -30.89 8.54
C PRO A 173 2.32 -30.78 7.11
N MET A 174 1.02 -30.50 7.00
CA MET A 174 0.43 -29.96 5.79
C MET A 174 0.62 -28.45 5.76
N GLN A 175 0.98 -27.90 4.61
CA GLN A 175 1.15 -26.46 4.46
C GLN A 175 -0.13 -25.82 3.95
N VAL A 176 -0.58 -24.76 4.61
CA VAL A 176 -1.65 -23.87 4.15
C VAL A 176 -1.01 -22.69 3.43
N ARG A 177 -1.42 -22.45 2.18
CA ARG A 177 -0.88 -21.41 1.32
C ARG A 177 -2.00 -20.60 0.66
N GLY A 178 -1.70 -19.35 0.29
CA GLY A 178 -2.64 -18.46 -0.39
C GLY A 178 -2.65 -17.02 0.13
N GLY A 179 -3.81 -16.36 0.10
CA GLY A 179 -4.04 -14.99 0.54
C GLY A 179 -4.08 -14.82 2.06
N LEU A 180 -3.02 -15.23 2.75
CA LEU A 180 -2.91 -15.28 4.21
C LEU A 180 -2.42 -13.93 4.78
N GLU A 181 -2.90 -13.57 5.97
CA GLU A 181 -2.50 -12.35 6.68
C GLU A 181 -1.01 -12.39 7.03
N GLY A 182 -0.28 -11.29 6.76
CA GLY A 182 1.16 -11.16 7.02
C GLY A 182 2.09 -11.86 6.01
N VAL A 183 1.53 -12.61 5.06
CA VAL A 183 2.27 -13.48 4.11
C VAL A 183 2.25 -12.92 2.69
N GLY A 184 1.14 -12.29 2.27
CA GLY A 184 0.94 -11.85 0.89
C GLY A 184 0.45 -12.97 -0.05
N ASN A 185 -0.14 -12.61 -1.18
CA ASN A 185 -0.74 -13.60 -2.10
C ASN A 185 0.34 -14.44 -2.80
N TRP A 186 0.19 -15.76 -2.80
CA TRP A 186 1.11 -16.72 -3.45
C TRP A 186 2.57 -16.67 -2.97
N ALA A 187 2.86 -16.11 -1.80
CA ALA A 187 4.21 -16.10 -1.26
C ALA A 187 4.69 -17.55 -0.98
N ALA A 188 5.88 -17.88 -1.47
CA ALA A 188 6.43 -19.24 -1.40
C ALA A 188 6.99 -19.61 -0.01
N ASN A 189 7.27 -18.61 0.83
CA ASN A 189 8.15 -18.77 1.99
C ASN A 189 7.47 -18.65 3.36
N ASP A 190 6.35 -17.93 3.47
CA ASP A 190 5.60 -17.84 4.72
C ASP A 190 4.31 -18.66 4.59
N VAL A 191 4.14 -19.68 5.43
CA VAL A 191 3.04 -20.65 5.38
C VAL A 191 2.50 -20.90 6.78
N TYR A 192 1.21 -21.24 6.88
CA TYR A 192 0.67 -21.82 8.12
C TYR A 192 0.80 -23.34 8.05
N LEU A 193 1.11 -23.98 9.17
CA LEU A 193 1.31 -25.43 9.24
C LEU A 193 0.15 -26.07 9.98
N LEU A 194 -0.42 -27.13 9.40
CA LEU A 194 -1.38 -28.01 10.06
C LEU A 194 -0.66 -29.30 10.46
N PHE A 195 -0.92 -29.77 11.67
CA PHE A 195 -0.38 -31.03 12.17
C PHE A 195 -1.51 -32.01 12.41
N LYS A 196 -1.22 -33.32 12.34
CA LYS A 196 -2.22 -34.34 12.63
C LYS A 196 -2.59 -34.31 14.11
N ASN A 197 -3.88 -34.27 14.41
CA ASN A 197 -4.40 -34.52 15.74
C ASN A 197 -4.40 -36.03 16.06
N ASP A 198 -4.88 -36.42 17.23
CA ASP A 198 -4.87 -37.82 17.68
C ASP A 198 -5.79 -38.74 16.85
N GLU A 199 -6.68 -38.17 16.03
CA GLU A 199 -7.54 -38.89 15.08
C GLU A 199 -6.91 -39.02 13.68
N GLY A 200 -5.72 -38.44 13.46
CA GLY A 200 -5.03 -38.45 12.18
C GLY A 200 -5.46 -37.34 11.20
N ILE A 201 -6.32 -36.43 11.63
CA ILE A 201 -6.83 -35.30 10.84
C ILE A 201 -5.88 -34.11 10.98
N TYR A 202 -5.54 -33.44 9.87
CA TYR A 202 -4.71 -32.23 9.93
C TYR A 202 -5.53 -31.06 10.47
N GLU A 203 -5.03 -30.43 11.54
CA GLU A 203 -5.75 -29.40 12.27
C GLU A 203 -4.86 -28.17 12.50
N GLY A 204 -5.46 -26.99 12.51
CA GLY A 204 -4.75 -25.76 12.85
C GLY A 204 -5.58 -24.50 12.66
N ASN A 205 -4.99 -23.36 13.04
CA ASN A 205 -5.59 -22.04 12.87
C ASN A 205 -4.79 -21.24 11.84
N PHE A 206 -5.49 -20.47 11.02
CA PHE A 206 -4.88 -19.50 10.12
C PHE A 206 -5.72 -18.22 10.05
N SER A 207 -5.10 -17.15 9.56
CA SER A 207 -5.76 -15.87 9.33
C SER A 207 -5.67 -15.51 7.85
N MET A 208 -6.82 -15.18 7.25
CA MET A 208 -6.89 -14.69 5.88
C MET A 208 -6.63 -13.18 5.87
N ASN A 209 -5.89 -12.68 4.87
CA ASN A 209 -5.67 -11.26 4.77
C ASN A 209 -7.00 -10.52 4.53
N ASN A 210 -7.22 -9.42 5.24
CA ASN A 210 -8.37 -8.56 4.98
C ASN A 210 -7.96 -7.47 3.99
N ALA A 211 -8.67 -7.36 2.86
CA ALA A 211 -8.62 -6.14 2.06
C ALA A 211 -9.42 -5.07 2.80
N ASN A 212 -8.81 -4.43 3.80
CA ASN A 212 -9.41 -3.31 4.54
C ASN A 212 -9.65 -2.08 3.65
N ASP A 213 -9.01 -2.00 2.48
CA ASP A 213 -9.06 -0.83 1.61
C ASP A 213 -9.47 -1.23 0.19
N LEU A 214 -10.64 -0.77 -0.25
CA LEU A 214 -11.13 -0.87 -1.63
C LEU A 214 -10.58 0.25 -2.51
N SER A 215 -9.38 0.76 -2.23
CA SER A 215 -8.74 1.73 -3.12
C SER A 215 -8.58 1.16 -4.53
N ALA A 216 -8.70 2.04 -5.54
CA ALA A 216 -8.46 1.68 -6.94
C ALA A 216 -7.01 1.19 -7.21
N THR A 217 -6.13 1.27 -6.21
CA THR A 217 -4.77 0.73 -6.18
C THR A 217 -4.68 -0.66 -5.57
N ASN A 218 -5.75 -1.16 -4.94
CA ASN A 218 -5.77 -2.50 -4.38
C ASN A 218 -5.87 -3.54 -5.49
N THR A 219 -4.74 -4.19 -5.79
CA THR A 219 -4.63 -5.28 -6.76
C THR A 219 -5.15 -6.63 -6.24
N TRP A 220 -5.82 -6.66 -5.09
CA TRP A 220 -6.39 -7.86 -4.49
C TRP A 220 -7.80 -8.12 -5.00
N TRP A 221 -8.26 -9.37 -4.95
CA TRP A 221 -9.54 -9.83 -5.52
C TRP A 221 -10.77 -9.47 -4.68
N GLY A 222 -10.77 -8.29 -4.03
CA GLY A 222 -11.79 -7.81 -3.11
C GLY A 222 -11.67 -8.40 -1.70
N ASN A 223 -12.82 -8.73 -1.08
CA ASN A 223 -13.00 -9.26 0.28
C ASN A 223 -12.44 -10.67 0.59
N ARG A 224 -11.70 -11.27 -0.34
CA ARG A 224 -11.37 -12.70 -0.31
C ARG A 224 -9.90 -12.98 -0.56
N GLY A 225 -9.45 -14.10 -0.02
CA GLY A 225 -8.17 -14.71 -0.38
C GLY A 225 -8.36 -16.11 -0.95
N ASP A 226 -7.51 -16.46 -1.90
CA ASP A 226 -7.39 -17.85 -2.35
C ASP A 226 -6.68 -18.68 -1.28
N LEU A 227 -7.07 -19.95 -1.11
CA LEU A 227 -6.50 -20.89 -0.16
C LEU A 227 -6.35 -22.27 -0.80
N PHE A 228 -5.21 -22.91 -0.56
CA PHE A 228 -4.97 -24.30 -0.93
C PHE A 228 -3.97 -24.95 0.03
N PHE A 229 -3.95 -26.28 0.06
CA PHE A 229 -3.04 -27.05 0.90
C PHE A 229 -1.97 -27.74 0.06
N VAL A 230 -0.77 -27.90 0.62
CA VAL A 230 0.38 -28.52 -0.03
C VAL A 230 1.03 -29.53 0.89
N ASP A 231 1.19 -30.77 0.42
CA ASP A 231 1.91 -31.81 1.16
C ASP A 231 3.42 -31.76 0.90
N ASN A 232 4.17 -32.59 1.63
CA ASN A 232 5.63 -32.65 1.53
C ASN A 232 6.14 -33.19 0.17
N ASP A 233 5.27 -33.80 -0.63
CA ASP A 233 5.58 -34.29 -1.98
C ASP A 233 5.19 -33.27 -3.07
N ASN A 234 4.82 -32.05 -2.67
CA ASN A 234 4.32 -30.96 -3.53
C ASN A 234 3.05 -31.31 -4.32
N PHE A 235 2.17 -32.16 -3.79
CA PHE A 235 0.81 -32.23 -4.27
C PHE A 235 -0.01 -31.06 -3.72
N PHE A 236 -0.88 -30.53 -4.57
CA PHE A 236 -1.75 -29.41 -4.25
C PHE A 236 -3.17 -29.91 -4.03
N TYR A 237 -3.84 -29.37 -3.01
CA TYR A 237 -5.20 -29.71 -2.63
C TYR A 237 -6.05 -28.44 -2.59
N GLY A 238 -7.04 -28.39 -3.47
CA GLY A 238 -7.96 -27.25 -3.60
C GLY A 238 -9.42 -27.69 -3.66
N SER A 239 -10.31 -26.77 -4.01
CA SER A 239 -11.73 -27.03 -4.20
C SER A 239 -11.98 -27.81 -5.50
N ILE A 240 -13.07 -28.58 -5.54
CA ILE A 240 -13.55 -29.26 -6.75
C ILE A 240 -14.12 -28.31 -7.83
N GLY A 241 -14.33 -27.03 -7.53
CA GLY A 241 -14.72 -25.99 -8.51
C GLY A 241 -15.60 -24.87 -7.95
N SER A 242 -15.77 -23.78 -8.71
CA SER A 242 -16.73 -22.71 -8.39
C SER A 242 -18.18 -23.14 -8.72
N PRO A 243 -19.20 -22.83 -7.89
CA PRO A 243 -19.17 -21.97 -6.69
C PRO A 243 -18.84 -22.71 -5.38
N GLN A 244 -18.55 -24.01 -5.40
CA GLN A 244 -18.35 -24.86 -4.22
C GLN A 244 -17.08 -24.51 -3.40
N GLY A 245 -16.21 -23.66 -3.94
CA GLY A 245 -14.99 -23.18 -3.30
C GLY A 245 -15.12 -21.88 -2.51
N TYR A 246 -16.24 -21.14 -2.61
CA TYR A 246 -16.40 -19.88 -1.85
C TYR A 246 -16.91 -20.18 -0.43
N ILE A 247 -16.19 -19.68 0.58
CA ILE A 247 -16.45 -19.97 2.00
C ILE A 247 -16.66 -18.65 2.75
N VAL A 248 -17.80 -18.52 3.42
CA VAL A 248 -18.11 -17.40 4.32
C VAL A 248 -18.05 -17.83 5.79
N PRO A 249 -17.93 -16.89 6.75
CA PRO A 249 -17.86 -17.22 8.17
C PRO A 249 -18.97 -18.12 8.71
N ALA A 250 -20.19 -18.00 8.18
CA ALA A 250 -21.32 -18.84 8.55
C ALA A 250 -21.27 -20.28 7.96
N ASP A 251 -20.39 -20.57 7.01
CA ASP A 251 -20.25 -21.90 6.42
C ASP A 251 -19.53 -22.84 7.40
N THR A 252 -20.25 -23.86 7.86
CA THR A 252 -19.70 -24.89 8.77
C THR A 252 -19.68 -26.29 8.17
N ALA A 253 -20.02 -26.42 6.88
CA ALA A 253 -20.11 -27.70 6.19
C ALA A 253 -18.72 -28.24 5.82
N SER A 254 -18.63 -29.56 5.60
CA SER A 254 -17.44 -30.17 5.01
C SER A 254 -17.47 -30.01 3.48
N HIS A 255 -16.32 -29.66 2.90
CA HIS A 255 -16.11 -29.44 1.48
C HIS A 255 -15.17 -30.50 0.93
N ARG A 256 -15.46 -30.99 -0.28
CA ARG A 256 -14.60 -31.98 -0.95
C ARG A 256 -13.34 -31.34 -1.51
N LEU A 257 -12.25 -32.09 -1.45
CA LEU A 257 -10.94 -31.70 -1.98
C LEU A 257 -10.65 -32.34 -3.33
N GLN A 258 -9.87 -31.64 -4.13
CA GLN A 258 -9.26 -32.18 -5.33
C GLN A 258 -7.73 -32.20 -5.18
N LYS A 259 -7.13 -33.40 -5.22
CA LYS A 259 -5.68 -33.60 -5.29
C LYS A 259 -5.18 -33.37 -6.72
N ARG A 260 -4.11 -32.59 -6.90
CA ARG A 260 -3.46 -32.34 -8.19
C ARG A 260 -1.94 -32.31 -8.09
N TYR A 261 -1.30 -32.59 -9.23
CA TYR A 261 0.15 -32.56 -9.40
C TYR A 261 0.53 -31.38 -10.31
N ASN A 262 1.60 -30.65 -9.97
CA ASN A 262 2.17 -29.51 -10.74
C ASN A 262 1.30 -28.24 -10.90
N GLY A 263 0.28 -28.02 -10.06
CA GLY A 263 -0.38 -26.72 -10.01
C GLY A 263 -1.70 -26.69 -9.26
N VAL A 264 -2.10 -25.47 -8.89
CA VAL A 264 -3.38 -25.17 -8.27
C VAL A 264 -4.37 -24.78 -9.37
N GLN A 265 -5.40 -25.60 -9.57
CA GLN A 265 -6.64 -25.20 -10.26
C GLN A 265 -7.74 -25.20 -9.21
N SER A 266 -8.55 -24.13 -9.18
CA SER A 266 -9.69 -23.99 -8.25
C SER A 266 -9.29 -23.95 -6.76
N PRO A 267 -8.55 -22.94 -6.29
CA PRO A 267 -8.35 -22.74 -4.84
C PRO A 267 -9.71 -22.51 -4.14
N PHE A 268 -9.75 -22.77 -2.84
CA PHE A 268 -10.84 -22.24 -2.02
C PHE A 268 -10.74 -20.72 -1.98
N GLN A 269 -11.88 -20.05 -1.91
CA GLN A 269 -12.01 -18.61 -1.93
C GLN A 269 -12.67 -18.22 -0.60
N LEU A 270 -11.86 -17.92 0.40
CA LEU A 270 -12.35 -17.61 1.75
C LEU A 270 -12.54 -16.11 1.90
N GLN A 271 -13.63 -15.72 2.55
CA GLN A 271 -13.81 -14.38 3.10
C GLN A 271 -12.69 -14.06 4.12
N GLY A 272 -12.38 -12.78 4.30
CA GLY A 272 -11.48 -12.33 5.36
C GLY A 272 -11.93 -12.81 6.75
N GLY A 273 -10.97 -13.27 7.56
CA GLY A 273 -11.26 -13.77 8.90
C GLY A 273 -10.18 -14.69 9.45
N LYS A 274 -10.36 -15.09 10.70
CA LYS A 274 -9.62 -16.17 11.35
C LYS A 274 -10.42 -17.45 11.26
N TYR A 275 -9.75 -18.51 10.89
CA TYR A 275 -10.36 -19.81 10.68
C TYR A 275 -9.57 -20.89 11.42
N HIS A 276 -10.33 -21.79 12.03
CA HIS A 276 -9.87 -23.10 12.43
C HIS A 276 -10.22 -24.09 11.31
N VAL A 277 -9.29 -24.96 10.95
CA VAL A 277 -9.47 -25.91 9.84
C VAL A 277 -9.23 -27.33 10.28
N LEU A 278 -10.06 -28.23 9.77
CA LEU A 278 -9.95 -29.67 9.91
C LEU A 278 -9.84 -30.25 8.50
N LEU A 279 -8.74 -30.92 8.21
CA LEU A 279 -8.41 -31.44 6.89
C LEU A 279 -8.22 -32.96 6.97
N ASP A 280 -9.21 -33.69 6.48
CA ASP A 280 -9.22 -35.15 6.44
C ASP A 280 -8.74 -35.63 5.07
N MET A 281 -7.54 -36.19 5.06
CA MET A 281 -6.88 -36.67 3.85
C MET A 281 -7.33 -38.07 3.44
N ASP A 282 -7.93 -38.84 4.35
CA ASP A 282 -8.45 -40.18 4.08
C ASP A 282 -9.80 -40.08 3.37
N ASN A 283 -10.63 -39.12 3.78
CA ASN A 283 -11.92 -38.82 3.15
C ASN A 283 -11.86 -37.75 2.04
N LEU A 284 -10.73 -37.08 1.89
CA LEU A 284 -10.52 -35.95 0.99
C LEU A 284 -11.58 -34.85 1.20
N ASP A 285 -11.72 -34.43 2.45
CA ASP A 285 -12.57 -33.32 2.81
C ASP A 285 -11.88 -32.31 3.74
N VAL A 286 -12.43 -31.11 3.76
CA VAL A 286 -11.97 -30.01 4.61
C VAL A 286 -13.16 -29.30 5.21
N ARG A 287 -13.05 -28.95 6.48
CA ARG A 287 -14.04 -28.14 7.20
C ARG A 287 -13.38 -26.88 7.71
N PHE A 288 -14.03 -25.76 7.46
CA PHE A 288 -13.63 -24.47 7.99
C PHE A 288 -14.58 -24.09 9.13
N GLN A 289 -14.03 -23.56 10.21
CA GLN A 289 -14.77 -22.97 11.31
C GLN A 289 -14.23 -21.58 11.55
N CYS A 290 -15.04 -20.55 11.29
CA CYS A 290 -14.62 -19.19 11.58
C CYS A 290 -14.52 -18.97 13.10
N THR A 291 -13.40 -18.41 13.54
CA THR A 291 -13.12 -18.07 14.94
C THR A 291 -13.02 -16.55 15.16
N GLY A 292 -12.99 -15.77 14.08
CA GLY A 292 -13.08 -14.32 14.10
C GLY A 292 -13.41 -13.77 12.71
N GLU A 293 -14.40 -12.90 12.62
CA GLU A 293 -14.89 -12.39 11.33
C GLU A 293 -14.17 -11.10 10.95
N PHE A 294 -13.71 -11.01 9.69
CA PHE A 294 -13.22 -9.76 9.12
C PHE A 294 -14.07 -9.36 7.90
N TRP A 295 -14.68 -8.20 7.98
CA TRP A 295 -15.59 -7.69 6.98
C TRP A 295 -15.00 -6.48 6.27
N MET A 296 -15.49 -6.22 5.05
CA MET A 296 -15.22 -4.96 4.39
C MET A 296 -16.06 -3.87 5.03
N ASP A 297 -15.58 -2.64 4.99
CA ASP A 297 -16.40 -1.49 5.44
C ASP A 297 -17.60 -1.25 4.52
N SER A 298 -17.44 -1.51 3.22
CA SER A 298 -18.49 -1.34 2.22
C SER A 298 -18.42 -2.32 1.05
N LEU A 299 -19.59 -2.62 0.49
CA LEU A 299 -19.81 -3.17 -0.85
C LEU A 299 -20.50 -2.10 -1.70
N TYR A 300 -20.82 -2.41 -2.96
CA TYR A 300 -21.48 -1.44 -3.83
C TYR A 300 -22.57 -2.07 -4.68
N CYS A 301 -23.60 -1.29 -4.99
CA CYS A 301 -24.59 -1.64 -5.98
C CYS A 301 -24.14 -1.24 -7.38
N VAL A 302 -24.46 -2.08 -8.36
CA VAL A 302 -24.28 -1.80 -9.80
C VAL A 302 -25.53 -2.22 -10.56
N GLY A 303 -25.75 -1.65 -11.75
CA GLY A 303 -26.92 -1.93 -12.56
C GLY A 303 -27.29 -0.74 -13.44
N THR A 304 -28.58 -0.52 -13.63
CA THR A 304 -29.12 0.72 -14.22
C THR A 304 -29.53 1.62 -13.07
N LEU A 305 -28.57 2.39 -12.55
CA LEU A 305 -28.74 3.21 -11.36
C LEU A 305 -28.63 4.68 -11.75
N LYS A 306 -29.26 5.58 -11.00
CA LYS A 306 -29.16 7.01 -11.31
C LYS A 306 -27.68 7.45 -11.31
N ASP A 307 -27.25 8.12 -12.37
CA ASP A 307 -25.86 8.56 -12.59
C ASP A 307 -24.83 7.43 -12.77
N PHE A 308 -25.23 6.16 -12.89
CA PHE A 308 -24.36 4.99 -13.11
C PHE A 308 -25.01 3.92 -14.01
N ASP A 309 -24.33 3.51 -15.08
CA ASP A 309 -24.81 2.45 -15.96
C ASP A 309 -23.82 1.28 -16.07
N TYR A 310 -24.32 0.05 -15.95
CA TYR A 310 -23.52 -1.17 -16.04
C TYR A 310 -22.87 -1.40 -17.43
N THR A 311 -23.28 -0.66 -18.46
CA THR A 311 -22.67 -0.72 -19.77
C THR A 311 -21.42 0.16 -19.88
N GLU A 312 -21.23 1.12 -18.97
CA GLU A 312 -20.08 2.02 -18.91
C GLU A 312 -18.74 1.25 -18.84
N ASP A 313 -17.66 1.91 -19.24
CA ASP A 313 -16.33 1.32 -19.20
C ASP A 313 -15.80 1.22 -17.75
N PHE A 314 -14.80 0.37 -17.58
CA PHE A 314 -14.26 0.03 -16.28
C PHE A 314 -13.58 1.20 -15.55
N ASP A 315 -12.98 2.15 -16.26
CA ASP A 315 -12.36 3.31 -15.62
C ASP A 315 -13.42 4.32 -15.17
N THR A 316 -14.53 4.44 -15.91
CA THR A 316 -15.74 5.18 -15.46
C THR A 316 -16.38 4.51 -14.24
N TRP A 317 -16.44 3.17 -14.18
CA TRP A 317 -16.90 2.47 -12.99
C TRP A 317 -16.05 2.78 -11.75
N LYS A 318 -14.72 2.91 -11.90
CA LYS A 318 -13.83 3.26 -10.78
C LYS A 318 -14.08 4.67 -10.24
N THR A 319 -14.46 5.63 -11.09
CA THR A 319 -14.72 7.02 -10.65
C THR A 319 -16.08 7.15 -9.98
N LYS A 320 -17.07 6.37 -10.40
CA LYS A 320 -18.45 6.36 -9.88
C LYS A 320 -18.71 5.32 -8.79
N ALA A 321 -17.74 4.46 -8.54
CA ALA A 321 -17.65 3.42 -7.53
C ALA A 321 -18.39 3.72 -6.22
N GLY A 322 -18.21 4.92 -5.66
CA GLY A 322 -18.76 5.33 -4.37
C GLY A 322 -20.21 5.84 -4.37
N LEU A 323 -20.92 5.87 -5.51
CA LEU A 323 -22.27 6.46 -5.59
C LEU A 323 -23.32 5.65 -4.82
N TYR A 324 -23.22 4.33 -4.81
CA TYR A 324 -24.20 3.44 -4.14
C TYR A 324 -23.55 2.42 -3.21
N PRO A 325 -22.93 2.86 -2.09
CA PRO A 325 -22.29 1.97 -1.15
C PRO A 325 -23.33 1.26 -0.28
N LEU A 326 -23.13 -0.04 -0.08
CA LEU A 326 -23.75 -0.82 1.00
C LEU A 326 -22.75 -0.91 2.14
N ARG A 327 -23.03 -0.27 3.26
CA ARG A 327 -22.14 -0.22 4.43
C ARG A 327 -22.35 -1.43 5.31
N HIS A 328 -21.26 -1.95 5.85
CA HIS A 328 -21.32 -3.01 6.84
C HIS A 328 -21.97 -2.50 8.13
N THR A 329 -22.92 -3.28 8.64
CA THR A 329 -23.69 -2.97 9.85
C THR A 329 -23.45 -3.99 10.97
N GLY A 330 -22.54 -4.95 10.74
CA GLY A 330 -22.26 -6.07 11.64
C GLY A 330 -22.55 -7.44 11.00
N HIS A 331 -21.78 -8.46 11.40
CA HIS A 331 -21.99 -9.87 11.04
C HIS A 331 -22.23 -10.17 9.55
N GLY A 332 -21.54 -9.43 8.68
CA GLY A 332 -21.61 -9.60 7.22
C GLY A 332 -22.87 -9.03 6.58
N ILE A 333 -23.63 -8.22 7.31
CA ILE A 333 -24.83 -7.53 6.80
C ILE A 333 -24.43 -6.16 6.30
N TYR A 334 -24.77 -5.88 5.05
CA TYR A 334 -24.52 -4.62 4.37
C TYR A 334 -25.82 -3.93 4.01
N LYS A 335 -25.92 -2.63 4.26
CA LYS A 335 -27.13 -1.83 3.98
C LYS A 335 -26.78 -0.53 3.28
N GLY A 336 -27.62 -0.11 2.34
CA GLY A 336 -27.44 1.17 1.63
C GLY A 336 -28.67 1.56 0.84
N ARG A 337 -28.74 2.85 0.48
CA ARG A 337 -29.79 3.40 -0.38
C ARG A 337 -29.34 3.33 -1.84
N VAL A 338 -30.27 3.03 -2.74
CA VAL A 338 -30.03 2.97 -4.19
C VAL A 338 -31.21 3.57 -4.95
N THR A 339 -30.92 4.29 -6.03
CA THR A 339 -31.94 4.77 -6.97
C THR A 339 -31.80 4.00 -8.26
N ILE A 340 -32.79 3.16 -8.56
CA ILE A 340 -32.80 2.29 -9.73
C ILE A 340 -33.55 3.01 -10.87
N GLU A 341 -32.98 2.99 -12.07
CA GLU A 341 -33.55 3.50 -13.31
C GLU A 341 -33.93 2.35 -14.24
N ALA A 342 -34.88 2.57 -15.15
CA ALA A 342 -35.31 1.54 -16.10
C ALA A 342 -34.18 1.17 -17.08
N GLU A 343 -34.16 -0.09 -17.53
CA GLU A 343 -33.24 -0.54 -18.59
C GLU A 343 -33.69 0.05 -19.94
N GLY A 344 -33.00 1.08 -20.44
CA GLY A 344 -33.14 1.64 -21.79
C GLY A 344 -34.22 2.73 -22.02
N ASP A 345 -34.16 3.34 -23.22
CA ASP A 345 -34.98 4.52 -23.61
C ASP A 345 -36.35 4.16 -24.24
N ALA A 346 -36.69 2.87 -24.34
CA ALA A 346 -37.83 2.39 -25.12
C ALA A 346 -39.03 1.99 -24.24
N GLU A 347 -40.24 2.37 -24.67
CA GLU A 347 -41.58 2.23 -24.05
C GLU A 347 -42.02 0.80 -23.62
N GLY A 348 -41.11 -0.17 -23.45
CA GLY A 348 -41.44 -1.56 -23.10
C GLY A 348 -40.64 -2.19 -21.96
N GLN A 349 -39.58 -1.57 -21.43
CA GLN A 349 -38.84 -2.09 -20.27
C GLN A 349 -39.16 -1.27 -19.01
N GLU A 350 -40.04 -1.80 -18.16
CA GLU A 350 -40.52 -1.11 -16.94
C GLU A 350 -39.64 -1.35 -15.70
N LEU A 351 -38.58 -2.16 -15.82
CA LEU A 351 -37.74 -2.58 -14.70
C LEU A 351 -36.28 -2.16 -14.93
N GLY A 352 -35.59 -1.84 -13.85
CA GLY A 352 -34.14 -1.63 -13.83
C GLY A 352 -33.37 -2.86 -13.38
N LEU A 353 -32.05 -2.79 -13.50
CA LEU A 353 -31.11 -3.84 -13.11
C LEU A 353 -30.43 -3.51 -11.79
N LEU A 354 -30.18 -4.55 -10.98
CA LEU A 354 -29.44 -4.43 -9.73
C LEU A 354 -28.55 -5.65 -9.51
N ALA A 355 -27.33 -5.43 -9.04
CA ALA A 355 -26.43 -6.43 -8.50
C ALA A 355 -25.54 -5.82 -7.42
N ILE A 356 -24.86 -6.66 -6.65
CA ILE A 356 -23.93 -6.24 -5.60
C ILE A 356 -22.53 -6.66 -5.97
N MET A 357 -21.55 -5.79 -5.79
CA MET A 357 -20.15 -6.05 -6.09
C MET A 357 -19.27 -5.94 -4.85
N SER A 358 -18.30 -6.85 -4.76
CA SER A 358 -17.30 -6.95 -3.69
C SER A 358 -15.88 -6.57 -4.12
N SER A 359 -15.67 -6.21 -5.39
CA SER A 359 -14.35 -5.81 -5.92
C SER A 359 -14.44 -4.98 -7.19
N TYR A 360 -13.43 -4.13 -7.44
CA TYR A 360 -13.25 -3.37 -8.67
C TYR A 360 -12.19 -3.94 -9.61
N ASN A 361 -11.64 -5.14 -9.36
CA ASN A 361 -10.29 -5.47 -9.85
C ASN A 361 -10.20 -6.50 -10.99
N SER A 362 -11.32 -6.97 -11.56
CA SER A 362 -11.22 -7.94 -12.67
C SER A 362 -12.48 -8.04 -13.51
N GLY A 363 -12.41 -7.52 -14.74
CA GLY A 363 -13.48 -7.61 -15.74
C GLY A 363 -14.82 -7.04 -15.25
N LYS A 364 -15.86 -7.07 -16.10
CA LYS A 364 -17.20 -6.62 -15.68
C LYS A 364 -17.84 -7.55 -14.64
N SER A 365 -17.21 -8.65 -14.23
CA SER A 365 -17.93 -9.84 -13.75
C SER A 365 -17.46 -10.49 -12.44
N GLU A 366 -16.22 -10.26 -12.00
CA GLU A 366 -15.71 -10.98 -10.83
C GLU A 366 -16.19 -10.35 -9.52
N GLY A 367 -16.70 -11.20 -8.62
CA GLY A 367 -17.19 -10.77 -7.30
C GLY A 367 -18.56 -10.12 -7.27
N ARG A 368 -19.36 -10.35 -8.31
CA ARG A 368 -20.77 -9.95 -8.39
C ARG A 368 -21.70 -10.97 -7.73
N TYR A 369 -22.65 -10.48 -6.95
CA TYR A 369 -23.80 -11.21 -6.42
C TYR A 369 -25.03 -10.80 -7.20
N ALA A 370 -25.62 -11.75 -7.93
CA ALA A 370 -26.68 -11.48 -8.88
C ALA A 370 -27.54 -12.73 -9.14
N SER A 371 -28.69 -12.53 -9.77
CA SER A 371 -29.51 -13.62 -10.30
C SER A 371 -29.08 -13.99 -11.71
N SER A 372 -28.84 -15.28 -11.97
CA SER A 372 -28.56 -15.79 -13.33
C SER A 372 -29.80 -15.83 -14.24
N ILE A 373 -31.00 -15.66 -13.68
CA ILE A 373 -32.29 -15.73 -14.41
C ILE A 373 -33.11 -14.42 -14.34
N ARG A 374 -32.47 -13.28 -14.02
CA ARG A 374 -33.16 -11.97 -13.86
C ARG A 374 -34.38 -12.00 -12.93
N THR A 375 -34.19 -12.53 -11.72
CA THR A 375 -35.23 -12.59 -10.69
C THR A 375 -35.67 -11.17 -10.32
N GLU A 376 -36.98 -10.93 -10.39
CA GLU A 376 -37.61 -9.68 -9.95
C GLU A 376 -37.66 -9.59 -8.42
N LEU A 377 -37.02 -8.54 -7.89
CA LEU A 377 -37.00 -8.22 -6.47
C LEU A 377 -38.25 -7.44 -6.10
N LYS A 378 -38.99 -7.98 -5.12
CA LYS A 378 -40.19 -7.35 -4.58
C LYS A 378 -39.91 -6.83 -3.18
N HIS A 379 -40.57 -5.72 -2.86
CA HIS A 379 -40.53 -5.10 -1.55
C HIS A 379 -40.77 -6.13 -0.43
N GLY A 380 -39.88 -6.16 0.56
CA GLY A 380 -40.04 -6.95 1.76
C GLY A 380 -39.75 -8.45 1.60
N VAL A 381 -39.33 -8.91 0.42
CA VAL A 381 -39.03 -10.33 0.17
C VAL A 381 -37.52 -10.55 0.17
N THR A 382 -37.07 -11.60 0.86
CA THR A 382 -35.67 -12.03 0.86
C THR A 382 -35.43 -13.04 -0.27
N TYR A 383 -34.41 -12.76 -1.09
CA TYR A 383 -34.01 -13.58 -2.22
C TYR A 383 -32.61 -14.14 -2.01
N ARG A 384 -32.32 -15.31 -2.61
CA ARG A 384 -30.94 -15.79 -2.72
C ARG A 384 -30.18 -14.93 -3.73
N ALA A 385 -28.99 -14.51 -3.35
CA ALA A 385 -28.06 -13.76 -4.17
C ALA A 385 -26.77 -14.55 -4.32
N PRO A 386 -26.77 -15.57 -5.19
CA PRO A 386 -25.57 -16.36 -5.42
C PRO A 386 -24.47 -15.49 -6.03
N ARG A 387 -23.22 -15.81 -5.67
CA ARG A 387 -22.06 -15.25 -6.34
C ARG A 387 -22.02 -15.77 -7.77
N SER A 388 -21.90 -14.88 -8.75
CA SER A 388 -21.80 -15.26 -10.16
C SER A 388 -20.53 -16.08 -10.38
N ALA A 389 -20.64 -17.21 -11.09
CA ALA A 389 -19.49 -18.02 -11.45
C ALA A 389 -18.62 -17.27 -12.47
N THR A 390 -17.30 -17.50 -12.45
CA THR A 390 -16.29 -16.89 -13.33
C THR A 390 -16.46 -17.22 -14.83
N SER A 391 -17.57 -17.82 -15.27
CA SER A 391 -17.80 -18.27 -16.64
C SER A 391 -18.79 -17.38 -17.41
N THR A 392 -18.24 -16.62 -18.35
CA THR A 392 -18.77 -16.19 -19.67
C THR A 392 -20.16 -15.56 -19.87
N ASP A 393 -21.12 -15.60 -18.94
CA ASP A 393 -22.49 -15.09 -19.16
C ASP A 393 -22.91 -14.00 -18.14
N THR A 394 -21.97 -13.11 -17.87
CA THR A 394 -22.01 -12.18 -16.74
C THR A 394 -22.65 -10.84 -17.10
N GLU A 395 -22.86 -10.54 -18.39
CA GLU A 395 -23.59 -9.35 -18.83
C GLU A 395 -25.11 -9.49 -18.60
N GLN A 396 -25.63 -10.71 -18.45
CA GLN A 396 -27.06 -10.96 -18.17
C GLN A 396 -27.38 -11.23 -16.70
N SER A 397 -26.36 -11.39 -15.86
CA SER A 397 -26.51 -11.71 -14.44
C SER A 397 -26.80 -10.46 -13.61
N PHE A 398 -28.09 -10.13 -13.50
CA PHE A 398 -28.63 -9.05 -12.66
C PHE A 398 -29.95 -9.51 -12.03
N PHE A 399 -30.32 -8.88 -10.93
CA PHE A 399 -31.71 -8.83 -10.51
C PHE A 399 -32.46 -7.76 -11.29
N THR A 400 -33.78 -7.86 -11.33
CA THR A 400 -34.64 -6.77 -11.82
C THR A 400 -35.42 -6.16 -10.66
N ALA A 401 -35.68 -4.86 -10.71
CA ALA A 401 -36.49 -4.16 -9.71
C ALA A 401 -37.22 -2.97 -10.35
N ALA A 402 -38.34 -2.55 -9.77
CA ALA A 402 -39.05 -1.37 -10.25
C ALA A 402 -38.19 -0.10 -10.03
N PRO A 403 -38.18 0.85 -10.98
CA PRO A 403 -37.47 2.11 -10.83
C PRO A 403 -37.92 2.89 -9.59
N GLY A 404 -36.99 3.63 -8.98
CA GLY A 404 -37.22 4.40 -7.77
C GLY A 404 -36.16 4.17 -6.69
N GLU A 405 -36.40 4.76 -5.53
CA GLU A 405 -35.49 4.68 -4.38
C GLU A 405 -35.78 3.45 -3.51
N TRP A 406 -34.72 2.73 -3.17
CA TRP A 406 -34.79 1.50 -2.39
C TRP A 406 -33.72 1.45 -1.31
N ILE A 407 -34.03 0.78 -0.21
CA ILE A 407 -33.05 0.32 0.78
C ILE A 407 -32.68 -1.12 0.43
N VAL A 408 -31.42 -1.35 0.09
CA VAL A 408 -30.86 -2.69 -0.13
C VAL A 408 -30.29 -3.19 1.18
N THR A 409 -30.66 -4.42 1.55
CA THR A 409 -29.98 -5.18 2.60
C THR A 409 -29.40 -6.43 1.98
N PHE A 410 -28.09 -6.63 2.16
CA PHE A 410 -27.38 -7.80 1.70
C PHE A 410 -26.69 -8.50 2.85
N ASP A 411 -27.06 -9.75 3.04
CA ASP A 411 -26.44 -10.64 4.01
C ASP A 411 -25.44 -11.52 3.26
N MET A 412 -24.16 -11.22 3.41
CA MET A 412 -23.08 -11.96 2.76
C MET A 412 -22.88 -13.34 3.39
N ASN A 413 -23.16 -13.49 4.70
CA ASN A 413 -23.07 -14.76 5.41
C ASN A 413 -24.07 -15.79 4.88
N HIS A 414 -25.26 -15.34 4.51
CA HIS A 414 -26.30 -16.22 3.98
C HIS A 414 -26.46 -16.11 2.46
N ASN A 415 -25.70 -15.24 1.81
CA ASN A 415 -25.84 -14.86 0.39
C ASN A 415 -27.29 -14.52 0.05
N THR A 416 -27.90 -13.61 0.81
CA THR A 416 -29.28 -13.17 0.60
C THR A 416 -29.39 -11.67 0.40
N LEU A 417 -30.36 -11.25 -0.38
CA LEU A 417 -30.64 -9.86 -0.72
C LEU A 417 -32.11 -9.56 -0.48
N ARG A 418 -32.39 -8.37 0.06
CA ARG A 418 -33.75 -7.85 0.25
C ARG A 418 -33.81 -6.38 -0.15
N LEU A 419 -34.91 -5.99 -0.80
CA LEU A 419 -35.26 -4.59 -1.07
C LEU A 419 -36.41 -4.15 -0.17
N ASN A 420 -36.26 -2.98 0.46
CA ASN A 420 -37.32 -2.32 1.21
C ASN A 420 -37.53 -0.90 0.68
N ARG A 421 -38.74 -0.37 0.83
CA ARG A 421 -39.00 1.02 0.45
C ARG A 421 -38.40 1.96 1.49
N THR A 422 -38.03 3.16 1.06
CA THR A 422 -37.45 4.19 1.94
C THR A 422 -38.45 4.76 2.94
N ASP A 423 -39.75 4.63 2.67
CA ASP A 423 -40.86 5.11 3.49
C ASP A 423 -41.47 4.05 4.42
N ASP A 424 -40.92 2.83 4.45
CA ASP A 424 -41.45 1.73 5.27
C ASP A 424 -41.05 1.89 6.75
N PRO A 425 -42.01 2.16 7.66
CA PRO A 425 -41.73 2.40 9.08
C PRO A 425 -41.21 1.17 9.83
N ASP A 426 -41.45 -0.05 9.35
CA ASP A 426 -40.92 -1.28 9.96
C ASP A 426 -39.42 -1.47 9.65
N TYR A 427 -38.87 -0.66 8.74
CA TYR A 427 -37.46 -0.61 8.36
C TYR A 427 -36.78 0.70 8.76
N ALA A 428 -37.42 1.47 9.64
CA ALA A 428 -36.93 2.75 10.17
C ALA A 428 -35.52 2.62 10.77
N GLU A 429 -34.54 3.10 10.02
CA GLU A 429 -33.30 3.80 10.39
C GLU A 429 -32.42 3.33 11.57
N GLU A 430 -32.64 2.16 12.19
CA GLU A 430 -31.64 1.60 13.11
C GLU A 430 -30.48 0.97 12.32
N GLY A 431 -29.42 1.78 12.14
CA GLY A 431 -28.13 1.36 11.59
C GLY A 431 -27.81 1.85 10.19
N ILE A 432 -28.77 2.44 9.46
CA ILE A 432 -28.46 3.26 8.28
C ILE A 432 -28.22 4.68 8.76
N ARG A 433 -27.03 4.93 9.31
CA ARG A 433 -26.56 6.32 9.39
C ARG A 433 -26.20 6.71 7.95
N GLU A 434 -26.88 7.70 7.40
CA GLU A 434 -26.15 8.61 6.51
C GLU A 434 -24.97 9.08 7.35
N GLU A 435 -23.79 8.53 7.13
CA GLU A 435 -22.62 9.30 7.54
C GLU A 435 -22.65 10.52 6.64
N ASP A 436 -22.77 11.68 7.28
CA ASP A 436 -22.37 12.92 6.68
C ASP A 436 -20.92 12.73 6.21
N ILE A 437 -20.74 12.52 4.90
CA ILE A 437 -19.42 12.39 4.28
C ILE A 437 -18.69 13.69 4.60
N THR A 438 -17.81 13.67 5.59
CA THR A 438 -17.12 14.88 5.97
C THR A 438 -15.96 15.07 5.01
N TRP A 439 -15.94 16.19 4.30
CA TRP A 439 -14.82 16.55 3.45
C TRP A 439 -13.81 17.35 4.24
N TYR A 440 -12.55 16.97 4.20
CA TYR A 440 -11.48 17.66 4.89
C TYR A 440 -10.61 18.40 3.89
N ALA A 441 -10.41 19.71 4.11
CA ALA A 441 -9.51 20.50 3.29
C ALA A 441 -8.05 20.03 3.47
N ILE A 442 -7.33 19.94 2.37
CA ILE A 442 -5.89 19.69 2.30
C ILE A 442 -5.26 20.78 1.43
N GLY A 443 -4.11 21.31 1.85
CA GLY A 443 -3.50 22.39 1.11
C GLY A 443 -2.52 23.23 1.93
N GLY A 444 -2.28 24.47 1.50
CA GLY A 444 -1.50 25.45 2.24
C GLY A 444 -2.29 26.08 3.39
N LEU A 445 -2.62 25.28 4.41
CA LEU A 445 -3.56 25.64 5.47
C LEU A 445 -2.86 26.17 6.74
N ASP A 446 -3.53 27.08 7.45
CA ASP A 446 -2.98 27.72 8.66
C ASP A 446 -2.78 26.71 9.81
N GLY A 447 -1.53 26.62 10.28
CA GLY A 447 -1.12 25.77 11.41
C GLY A 447 -1.11 24.26 11.14
N ILE A 448 -1.10 23.83 9.89
CA ILE A 448 -1.02 22.41 9.49
C ILE A 448 0.31 22.19 8.77
N GLY A 449 0.37 22.51 7.49
CA GLY A 449 1.53 22.25 6.64
C GLY A 449 1.07 22.12 5.20
N ASN A 450 1.97 22.33 4.24
CA ASN A 450 1.62 22.18 2.84
C ASN A 450 1.38 20.70 2.53
N TRP A 451 0.20 20.37 2.00
CA TRP A 451 -0.18 19.01 1.57
C TRP A 451 -0.35 17.98 2.70
N GLU A 452 -0.33 18.41 3.96
CA GLU A 452 -0.57 17.51 5.09
C GLU A 452 -2.06 17.25 5.28
N GLU A 453 -2.41 15.99 5.56
CA GLU A 453 -3.79 15.61 5.89
C GLU A 453 -4.19 16.15 7.26
N THR A 454 -5.43 16.61 7.39
CA THR A 454 -5.92 17.20 8.64
C THR A 454 -7.42 17.02 8.81
N THR A 455 -7.88 16.93 10.06
CA THR A 455 -9.30 17.00 10.42
C THR A 455 -9.73 18.39 10.89
N LYS A 456 -8.82 19.37 10.92
CA LYS A 456 -9.05 20.72 11.48
C LYS A 456 -10.02 21.58 10.65
N TYR A 457 -10.10 21.32 9.34
CA TYR A 457 -10.92 22.09 8.41
C TYR A 457 -11.94 21.20 7.70
N PRO A 458 -12.99 20.73 8.42
CA PRO A 458 -14.06 19.93 7.83
C PRO A 458 -15.10 20.79 7.09
N LEU A 459 -15.67 20.24 6.03
CA LEU A 459 -16.94 20.66 5.45
C LEU A 459 -18.02 19.70 5.94
N VAL A 460 -19.04 20.25 6.60
CA VAL A 460 -20.13 19.49 7.22
C VAL A 460 -21.42 19.74 6.45
N LYS A 461 -22.22 18.70 6.26
CA LYS A 461 -23.49 18.79 5.54
C LYS A 461 -24.46 19.71 6.29
N ASN A 462 -25.00 20.70 5.59
CA ASN A 462 -25.98 21.64 6.12
C ASN A 462 -27.41 21.11 5.89
N LYS A 463 -28.41 21.85 6.38
CA LYS A 463 -29.83 21.48 6.28
C LYS A 463 -30.37 21.41 4.85
N GLU A 464 -29.67 22.02 3.89
CA GLU A 464 -30.01 22.01 2.46
C GLU A 464 -29.32 20.86 1.72
N GLY A 465 -28.57 20.00 2.43
CA GLY A 465 -27.85 18.87 1.87
C GLY A 465 -26.50 19.20 1.23
N LYS A 466 -26.02 20.45 1.34
CA LYS A 466 -24.72 20.90 0.82
C LYS A 466 -23.66 20.87 1.93
N TYR A 467 -22.40 20.60 1.60
CA TYR A 467 -21.33 20.64 2.60
C TYR A 467 -20.78 22.04 2.73
N GLU A 468 -20.66 22.55 3.95
CA GLU A 468 -20.10 23.86 4.22
C GLU A 468 -19.04 23.83 5.31
N GLY A 469 -18.03 24.68 5.19
CA GLY A 469 -16.99 24.83 6.19
C GLY A 469 -16.16 26.09 5.97
N VAL A 470 -15.34 26.43 6.96
CA VAL A 470 -14.45 27.60 6.89
C VAL A 470 -13.02 27.11 6.80
N VAL A 471 -12.31 27.53 5.76
CA VAL A 471 -10.93 27.17 5.47
C VAL A 471 -10.05 28.41 5.62
N LYS A 472 -8.98 28.29 6.38
CA LYS A 472 -8.00 29.37 6.58
C LYS A 472 -6.66 28.98 5.97
N PHE A 473 -6.20 29.79 5.04
CA PHE A 473 -4.91 29.62 4.37
C PHE A 473 -3.76 30.22 5.18
N THR A 474 -2.58 29.63 5.01
CA THR A 474 -1.35 30.12 5.64
C THR A 474 -0.92 31.47 5.09
N ASP A 475 -0.42 32.34 5.98
CA ASP A 475 0.18 33.63 5.62
C ASP A 475 1.60 33.47 5.06
N ALA A 476 2.19 32.27 5.12
CA ALA A 476 3.56 32.02 4.70
C ALA A 476 3.81 32.30 3.19
N THR A 477 2.75 32.36 2.39
CA THR A 477 2.79 32.69 0.95
C THR A 477 2.91 34.20 0.69
N LEU A 478 2.80 35.03 1.74
CA LEU A 478 2.98 36.47 1.71
C LEU A 478 4.43 36.89 2.03
N ASP A 479 5.27 35.96 2.46
CA ASP A 479 6.67 36.24 2.81
C ASP A 479 7.51 36.50 1.56
N ILE A 480 7.96 37.75 1.44
CA ILE A 480 8.80 38.25 0.34
C ILE A 480 10.29 38.28 0.69
N ALA A 481 10.70 37.74 1.85
CA ALA A 481 12.09 37.75 2.29
C ALA A 481 12.99 36.93 1.32
N PRO A 482 14.17 37.45 0.94
CA PRO A 482 15.11 36.73 0.07
C PRO A 482 15.43 35.33 0.61
N ASN A 483 15.31 34.31 -0.25
CA ASN A 483 15.52 32.88 0.04
C ASN A 483 14.42 32.16 0.85
N SER A 484 13.24 32.75 1.04
CA SER A 484 12.11 32.00 1.61
C SER A 484 11.66 30.90 0.63
N PRO A 485 11.51 29.64 1.08
CA PRO A 485 11.11 28.52 0.22
C PRO A 485 9.72 28.73 -0.39
N ASN A 486 8.91 29.63 0.19
CA ASN A 486 7.55 29.95 -0.23
C ASN A 486 7.47 31.11 -1.24
N MET A 487 8.58 31.79 -1.55
CA MET A 487 8.60 32.92 -2.51
C MET A 487 8.14 32.55 -3.92
N ARG A 488 8.14 31.25 -4.27
CA ARG A 488 7.83 30.76 -5.61
C ARG A 488 6.37 30.93 -5.99
N TRP A 489 5.44 30.89 -5.03
CA TRP A 489 4.02 30.69 -5.29
C TRP A 489 3.22 31.99 -5.45
N GLY A 490 3.73 33.13 -4.96
CA GLY A 490 3.21 34.47 -5.26
C GLY A 490 1.78 34.74 -4.79
N ASN A 491 1.54 34.68 -3.48
CA ASN A 491 0.22 34.75 -2.84
C ASN A 491 -0.77 33.63 -3.21
N ARG A 492 -0.29 32.44 -3.55
CA ARG A 492 -1.14 31.28 -3.80
C ARG A 492 -0.92 30.24 -2.72
N SER A 493 -2.02 29.72 -2.19
CA SER A 493 -2.06 28.43 -1.50
C SER A 493 -2.89 27.44 -2.29
N ASP A 494 -2.42 26.19 -2.36
CA ASP A 494 -3.17 25.10 -2.95
C ASP A 494 -4.29 24.64 -2.01
N LEU A 495 -5.40 24.18 -2.59
CA LEU A 495 -6.54 23.58 -1.89
C LEU A 495 -7.13 22.44 -2.71
N PHE A 496 -7.40 21.34 -2.04
CA PHE A 496 -8.24 20.23 -2.49
C PHE A 496 -8.85 19.55 -1.26
N PHE A 497 -9.69 18.55 -1.45
CA PHE A 497 -10.40 17.92 -0.34
C PHE A 497 -10.23 16.42 -0.34
N LYS A 498 -10.29 15.82 0.85
CA LYS A 498 -10.36 14.36 1.06
C LYS A 498 -11.60 14.04 1.89
N SER A 499 -12.42 13.11 1.45
CA SER A 499 -13.58 12.65 2.23
C SER A 499 -13.14 11.75 3.37
N SER A 500 -14.01 11.58 4.38
CA SER A 500 -13.86 10.56 5.42
C SER A 500 -13.74 9.13 4.87
N LEU A 501 -14.13 8.92 3.60
CA LEU A 501 -14.06 7.64 2.88
C LEU A 501 -12.79 7.51 1.99
N GLY A 502 -11.87 8.48 2.05
CA GLY A 502 -10.62 8.45 1.30
C GLY A 502 -10.69 8.87 -0.16
N MET A 503 -11.85 9.38 -0.63
CA MET A 503 -11.97 10.00 -1.95
C MET A 503 -11.37 11.40 -1.93
N TYR A 504 -10.78 11.82 -3.04
CA TYR A 504 -10.27 13.17 -3.21
C TYR A 504 -11.17 13.97 -4.14
N LEU A 505 -11.30 15.26 -3.88
CA LEU A 505 -12.09 16.20 -4.68
C LEU A 505 -11.23 17.40 -5.08
N GLN A 506 -11.28 17.69 -6.37
CA GLN A 506 -10.40 18.62 -7.08
C GLN A 506 -11.22 19.50 -8.05
N PRO A 507 -10.65 20.59 -8.59
CA PRO A 507 -11.29 21.35 -9.66
C PRO A 507 -11.56 20.48 -10.90
N GLY A 508 -12.59 20.83 -11.68
CA GLY A 508 -12.88 20.19 -12.96
C GLY A 508 -11.70 20.24 -13.94
N THR A 509 -11.64 19.25 -14.84
CA THR A 509 -10.51 19.08 -15.79
C THR A 509 -10.42 20.18 -16.84
N ASP A 510 -11.53 20.87 -17.10
CA ASP A 510 -11.62 21.90 -18.14
C ASP A 510 -11.32 23.31 -17.62
N LEU A 511 -11.10 23.45 -16.30
CA LEU A 511 -10.74 24.74 -15.71
C LEU A 511 -9.27 25.06 -15.98
N ASP A 512 -9.02 26.25 -16.52
CA ASP A 512 -7.68 26.79 -16.68
C ASP A 512 -7.09 27.31 -15.35
N ASN A 513 -5.84 27.79 -15.40
CA ASN A 513 -5.15 28.27 -14.20
C ASN A 513 -5.75 29.54 -13.58
N ASP A 514 -6.42 30.38 -14.37
CA ASP A 514 -7.07 31.58 -13.87
C ASP A 514 -8.42 31.24 -13.26
N GLN A 515 -9.20 30.37 -13.91
CA GLN A 515 -10.52 29.94 -13.44
C GLN A 515 -10.45 29.20 -12.10
N LYS A 516 -9.42 28.38 -11.88
CA LYS A 516 -9.21 27.72 -10.58
C LYS A 516 -8.52 28.60 -9.53
N PHE A 517 -8.14 29.83 -9.89
CA PHE A 517 -7.54 30.80 -8.97
C PHE A 517 -8.63 31.64 -8.29
N ILE A 518 -8.83 31.41 -7.00
CA ILE A 518 -9.87 31.99 -6.16
C ILE A 518 -9.39 33.33 -5.61
N THR A 519 -10.15 34.37 -5.91
CA THR A 519 -10.04 35.72 -5.34
C THR A 519 -11.37 36.10 -4.70
N PRO A 520 -11.40 37.12 -3.81
CA PRO A 520 -12.64 37.62 -3.22
C PRO A 520 -13.74 38.01 -4.23
N ALA A 521 -13.38 38.44 -5.44
CA ALA A 521 -14.33 38.78 -6.49
C ALA A 521 -14.87 37.56 -7.27
N LYS A 522 -14.21 36.39 -7.19
CA LYS A 522 -14.59 35.16 -7.88
C LYS A 522 -15.49 34.30 -7.01
N THR A 523 -16.77 34.68 -6.93
CA THR A 523 -17.77 34.03 -6.07
C THR A 523 -18.68 33.04 -6.80
N HIS A 524 -18.47 32.80 -8.09
CA HIS A 524 -19.32 31.87 -8.87
C HIS A 524 -18.98 30.40 -8.54
N PRO A 525 -19.98 29.50 -8.52
CA PRO A 525 -19.74 28.06 -8.42
C PRO A 525 -18.81 27.57 -9.53
N MET A 526 -17.88 26.67 -9.17
CA MET A 526 -16.90 26.07 -10.07
C MET A 526 -17.12 24.56 -10.12
N PRO A 527 -17.05 23.92 -11.31
CA PRO A 527 -17.19 22.47 -11.40
C PRO A 527 -16.04 21.77 -10.67
N VAL A 528 -16.36 20.65 -10.02
CA VAL A 528 -15.42 19.76 -9.34
C VAL A 528 -15.43 18.37 -9.95
N SER A 529 -14.36 17.62 -9.72
CA SER A 529 -14.26 16.20 -10.05
C SER A 529 -13.69 15.43 -8.87
N THR A 530 -13.99 14.15 -8.80
CA THR A 530 -13.49 13.25 -7.75
C THR A 530 -12.46 12.27 -8.30
N MET A 531 -11.54 11.83 -7.45
CA MET A 531 -10.55 10.80 -7.76
C MET A 531 -10.18 9.98 -6.52
N ASN A 532 -9.67 8.77 -6.72
CA ASN A 532 -9.44 7.81 -5.62
C ASN A 532 -8.02 7.83 -5.04
N ASN A 533 -7.16 8.75 -5.48
CA ASN A 533 -5.82 8.94 -4.91
C ASN A 533 -5.35 10.39 -5.08
N SER A 534 -4.30 10.80 -4.39
CA SER A 534 -3.74 12.16 -4.46
C SER A 534 -2.68 12.35 -5.55
N SER A 535 -2.32 11.30 -6.29
CA SER A 535 -1.25 11.36 -7.29
C SER A 535 -1.72 12.11 -8.53
N GLY A 536 -1.05 13.23 -8.84
CA GLY A 536 -1.42 14.09 -9.97
C GLY A 536 -2.69 14.92 -9.75
N ILE A 537 -3.14 15.05 -8.49
CA ILE A 537 -4.33 15.84 -8.15
C ILE A 537 -4.17 17.31 -8.58
N ARG A 538 -5.23 17.85 -9.16
CA ARG A 538 -5.32 19.27 -9.49
C ARG A 538 -5.77 20.04 -8.26
N THR A 539 -5.24 21.24 -8.08
CA THR A 539 -5.56 22.07 -6.90
C THR A 539 -6.34 23.31 -7.32
N PHE A 540 -7.33 23.67 -6.49
CA PHE A 540 -7.75 25.06 -6.38
C PHE A 540 -6.59 25.88 -5.86
N GLN A 541 -6.57 27.16 -6.21
CA GLN A 541 -5.47 28.04 -5.86
C GLN A 541 -6.09 29.31 -5.27
N ALA A 542 -5.94 29.59 -3.99
CA ALA A 542 -6.56 30.76 -3.37
C ALA A 542 -5.52 31.78 -2.93
N VAL A 543 -5.90 33.06 -2.93
CA VAL A 543 -5.12 34.08 -2.20
C VAL A 543 -5.21 33.84 -0.70
N ALA A 544 -4.15 34.16 0.03
CA ALA A 544 -4.12 33.98 1.48
C ALA A 544 -5.33 34.68 2.13
N GLY A 545 -5.88 34.07 3.18
CA GLY A 545 -7.12 34.55 3.78
C GLY A 545 -7.97 33.44 4.37
N THR A 546 -9.18 33.82 4.79
CA THR A 546 -10.20 32.94 5.35
C THR A 546 -11.39 32.89 4.40
N TYR A 547 -11.84 31.69 4.04
CA TYR A 547 -12.93 31.48 3.10
C TYR A 547 -13.98 30.56 3.69
N LYS A 548 -15.25 30.88 3.47
CA LYS A 548 -16.33 29.92 3.55
C LYS A 548 -16.36 29.13 2.23
N VAL A 549 -16.35 27.81 2.33
CA VAL A 549 -16.43 26.90 1.20
C VAL A 549 -17.77 26.19 1.26
N VAL A 550 -18.45 26.09 0.13
CA VAL A 550 -19.69 25.34 -0.03
C VAL A 550 -19.52 24.35 -1.18
N LEU A 551 -19.76 23.07 -0.94
CA LEU A 551 -19.75 21.99 -1.92
C LEU A 551 -21.19 21.47 -2.13
N ASP A 552 -21.64 21.53 -3.37
CA ASP A 552 -22.87 20.90 -3.84
C ASP A 552 -22.51 19.59 -4.56
N GLU A 553 -22.54 18.47 -3.83
CA GLU A 553 -22.19 17.15 -4.39
C GLU A 553 -23.13 16.73 -5.51
N ASN A 554 -24.42 17.09 -5.44
CA ASN A 554 -25.42 16.67 -6.43
C ASN A 554 -25.17 17.30 -7.80
N ASN A 555 -24.64 18.53 -7.82
CA ASN A 555 -24.31 19.25 -9.05
C ASN A 555 -22.82 19.19 -9.39
N LEU A 556 -21.99 18.61 -8.50
CA LEU A 556 -20.54 18.61 -8.58
C LEU A 556 -19.99 20.03 -8.76
N GLU A 557 -20.42 20.94 -7.88
CA GLU A 557 -19.97 22.34 -7.88
C GLU A 557 -19.44 22.78 -6.51
N MET A 558 -18.45 23.66 -6.52
CA MET A 558 -17.88 24.26 -5.31
C MET A 558 -17.85 25.78 -5.41
N GLN A 559 -18.24 26.44 -4.33
CA GLN A 559 -18.29 27.89 -4.23
C GLN A 559 -17.43 28.38 -3.06
N PHE A 560 -16.78 29.53 -3.26
CA PHE A 560 -15.92 30.17 -2.28
C PHE A 560 -16.45 31.57 -1.97
N GLU A 561 -16.59 31.89 -0.69
CA GLU A 561 -16.91 33.22 -0.18
C GLU A 561 -15.75 33.68 0.71
N CYS A 562 -15.10 34.78 0.34
CA CYS A 562 -13.99 35.32 1.13
C CYS A 562 -14.53 36.06 2.36
N LEU A 563 -14.12 35.61 3.54
CA LEU A 563 -14.46 36.24 4.83
C LEU A 563 -13.37 37.22 5.28
N GLU A 564 -12.12 36.93 4.95
CA GLU A 564 -10.96 37.76 5.25
C GLU A 564 -9.94 37.59 4.12
N GLU A 565 -9.57 38.68 3.47
CA GLU A 565 -8.58 38.69 2.39
C GLU A 565 -7.20 39.12 2.90
N LYS A 566 -6.14 38.47 2.39
CA LYS A 566 -4.76 38.91 2.57
C LYS A 566 -4.03 38.96 1.24
N TRP A 567 -3.34 40.06 1.03
CA TRP A 567 -2.71 40.39 -0.22
C TRP A 567 -1.21 40.56 -0.02
N LEU A 568 -0.43 40.29 -1.06
CA LEU A 568 0.99 40.63 -1.05
C LEU A 568 1.14 42.13 -0.80
N PRO A 569 2.19 42.55 -0.09
CA PRO A 569 2.47 43.97 0.08
C PRO A 569 2.81 44.67 -1.25
N ALA A 570 3.26 43.89 -2.25
CA ALA A 570 3.69 44.40 -3.55
C ALA A 570 3.73 43.30 -4.63
N VAL A 571 3.64 43.72 -5.89
CA VAL A 571 3.86 42.88 -7.08
C VAL A 571 4.90 43.52 -7.99
N TYR A 572 5.55 42.71 -8.82
CA TYR A 572 6.64 43.13 -9.71
C TYR A 572 6.11 43.38 -11.13
N VAL A 573 6.67 44.38 -11.80
CA VAL A 573 6.46 44.64 -13.22
C VAL A 573 7.69 44.17 -13.98
N ARG A 574 7.50 43.33 -14.99
CA ARG A 574 8.55 42.89 -15.92
C ARG A 574 8.30 43.47 -17.29
N GLY A 575 9.35 43.64 -18.08
CA GLY A 575 9.23 44.13 -19.45
C GLY A 575 10.38 45.00 -19.89
N THR A 576 10.14 45.90 -20.83
CA THR A 576 11.10 46.89 -21.33
C THR A 576 11.21 48.11 -20.41
N LEU A 577 11.27 47.86 -19.10
CA LEU A 577 11.43 48.91 -18.10
C LEU A 577 12.83 49.54 -18.19
N LYS A 578 12.89 50.87 -18.11
CA LYS A 578 14.15 51.60 -18.00
C LYS A 578 14.94 51.10 -16.78
N ASP A 579 16.24 50.86 -16.97
CA ASP A 579 17.19 50.32 -15.97
C ASP A 579 16.93 48.87 -15.49
N PHE A 580 15.73 48.32 -15.75
CA PHE A 580 15.28 47.00 -15.29
C PHE A 580 14.77 46.09 -16.42
N ARG A 581 15.23 46.31 -17.66
CA ARG A 581 14.75 45.59 -18.84
C ARG A 581 14.86 44.07 -18.65
N TRP A 582 13.72 43.41 -18.52
CA TRP A 582 13.57 41.98 -18.22
C TRP A 582 14.31 41.47 -16.98
N LYS A 583 14.75 42.37 -16.09
CA LYS A 583 15.56 42.05 -14.91
C LYS A 583 14.70 41.90 -13.66
N HIS A 584 14.85 40.77 -12.97
CA HIS A 584 14.22 40.49 -11.68
C HIS A 584 15.02 41.06 -10.48
N GLU A 585 15.45 42.31 -10.57
CA GLU A 585 16.16 42.99 -9.47
C GLU A 585 15.14 43.65 -8.52
N VAL A 586 14.85 43.00 -7.39
CA VAL A 586 13.87 43.45 -6.40
C VAL A 586 14.60 44.10 -5.22
N GLN A 587 14.47 45.41 -5.08
CA GLN A 587 14.75 46.12 -3.84
C GLN A 587 13.44 46.73 -3.34
N ALA A 588 13.29 46.90 -2.02
CA ALA A 588 12.06 47.39 -1.39
C ALA A 588 11.58 48.76 -1.92
N ASP A 589 12.46 49.51 -2.60
CA ASP A 589 12.24 50.84 -3.15
C ASP A 589 12.45 50.91 -4.69
N SER A 590 12.46 49.78 -5.40
CA SER A 590 12.68 49.76 -6.86
C SER A 590 11.48 50.31 -7.67
N LEU A 591 11.78 50.96 -8.80
CA LEU A 591 10.80 51.55 -9.74
C LEU A 591 10.05 50.51 -10.61
N ASN A 592 10.28 49.23 -10.37
CA ASN A 592 9.68 48.09 -11.09
C ASN A 592 8.62 47.37 -10.22
N VAL A 593 8.09 48.02 -9.18
CA VAL A 593 7.16 47.42 -8.21
C VAL A 593 5.87 48.23 -8.12
N LEU A 594 4.72 47.54 -8.10
CA LEU A 594 3.41 48.10 -7.75
C LEU A 594 3.08 47.73 -6.31
N ARG A 595 2.62 48.70 -5.50
CA ARG A 595 2.32 48.50 -4.08
C ARG A 595 0.84 48.30 -3.85
N HIS A 596 0.50 47.42 -2.92
CA HIS A 596 -0.88 47.18 -2.53
C HIS A 596 -1.48 48.41 -1.86
N VAL A 597 -2.67 48.82 -2.31
CA VAL A 597 -3.41 49.98 -1.78
C VAL A 597 -4.75 49.61 -1.15
N GLY A 598 -5.12 48.32 -1.17
CA GLY A 598 -6.37 47.79 -0.62
C GLY A 598 -7.09 46.87 -1.60
N HIS A 599 -7.85 45.88 -1.09
CA HIS A 599 -8.76 45.02 -1.87
C HIS A 599 -8.16 44.40 -3.15
N GLY A 600 -6.92 43.90 -3.06
CA GLY A 600 -6.20 43.33 -4.21
C GLY A 600 -5.76 44.30 -5.30
N VAL A 601 -5.86 45.62 -5.08
CA VAL A 601 -5.42 46.65 -6.03
C VAL A 601 -3.98 47.06 -5.74
N TYR A 602 -3.18 47.14 -6.79
CA TYR A 602 -1.77 47.53 -6.77
C TYR A 602 -1.50 48.70 -7.69
N GLN A 603 -0.71 49.65 -7.21
CA GLN A 603 -0.43 50.88 -7.94
C GLN A 603 1.06 51.26 -7.88
N GLY A 604 1.54 51.90 -8.95
CA GLY A 604 2.92 52.37 -9.03
C GLY A 604 3.21 53.10 -10.33
N VAL A 605 4.30 53.86 -10.32
CA VAL A 605 4.82 54.54 -11.52
C VAL A 605 5.95 53.70 -12.09
N ILE A 606 5.83 53.36 -13.37
CA ILE A 606 6.88 52.69 -14.15
C ILE A 606 7.39 53.61 -15.25
N ASN A 607 8.53 53.27 -15.84
CA ASN A 607 9.08 53.98 -17.00
C ASN A 607 9.49 52.97 -18.07
N LEU A 608 8.82 53.00 -19.22
CA LEU A 608 9.06 52.05 -20.32
C LEU A 608 9.97 52.63 -21.39
N GLU A 609 10.85 51.79 -21.90
CA GLU A 609 11.68 52.01 -23.09
C GLU A 609 11.15 51.21 -24.28
N GLU A 610 11.59 51.61 -25.46
CA GLU A 610 11.23 50.99 -26.73
C GLU A 610 11.63 49.51 -26.76
N ASP A 611 10.69 48.64 -27.14
CA ASP A 611 11.00 47.26 -27.44
C ASP A 611 11.66 47.14 -28.81
N ASN A 612 12.61 46.22 -28.96
CA ASN A 612 13.40 46.09 -30.21
C ASN A 612 12.53 45.72 -31.44
N SER A 613 11.27 45.37 -31.22
CA SER A 613 10.32 44.91 -32.23
C SER A 613 9.16 45.88 -32.51
N THR A 614 9.02 46.98 -31.76
CA THR A 614 7.87 47.91 -31.84
C THR A 614 8.24 49.32 -31.40
N THR A 615 7.51 50.36 -31.84
CA THR A 615 7.66 51.75 -31.34
C THR A 615 7.11 52.00 -29.93
N HIS A 616 6.83 50.93 -29.18
CA HIS A 616 6.14 50.92 -27.89
C HIS A 616 6.96 50.11 -26.87
N GLY A 617 6.64 50.27 -25.59
CA GLY A 617 7.16 49.41 -24.52
C GLY A 617 6.27 48.18 -24.31
N LYS A 618 6.87 47.08 -23.83
CA LYS A 618 6.14 45.87 -23.42
C LYS A 618 6.24 45.65 -21.92
N PHE A 619 5.15 45.27 -21.26
CA PHE A 619 5.21 44.85 -19.86
C PHE A 619 4.16 43.81 -19.48
N ALA A 620 4.42 43.11 -18.37
CA ALA A 620 3.50 42.21 -17.69
C ALA A 620 3.70 42.32 -16.17
N ILE A 621 2.73 41.83 -15.41
CA ILE A 621 2.77 41.89 -13.94
C ILE A 621 3.04 40.49 -13.41
N LYS A 622 3.91 40.38 -12.41
CA LYS A 622 4.32 39.11 -11.80
C LYS A 622 4.15 39.22 -10.30
N ALA A 623 3.35 38.34 -9.72
CA ALA A 623 3.09 38.30 -8.28
C ALA A 623 4.04 37.37 -7.51
N THR A 624 5.07 36.81 -8.17
CA THR A 624 6.10 35.98 -7.53
C THR A 624 7.48 36.63 -7.57
N PHE A 625 8.22 36.50 -6.48
CA PHE A 625 9.56 37.08 -6.30
C PHE A 625 10.68 36.08 -6.60
N ASN A 626 10.35 34.92 -7.19
CA ASN A 626 11.33 33.97 -7.72
C ASN A 626 11.71 34.31 -9.18
N ASP A 627 13.00 34.55 -9.43
CA ASP A 627 13.55 34.93 -10.74
C ASP A 627 13.27 33.88 -11.83
N GLY A 628 13.53 32.59 -11.53
CA GLY A 628 13.41 31.49 -12.48
C GLY A 628 12.01 30.88 -12.66
N GLY A 629 10.97 31.42 -11.99
CA GLY A 629 9.61 30.88 -12.06
C GLY A 629 8.78 31.46 -13.20
N THR A 630 8.03 30.62 -13.91
CA THR A 630 7.00 31.05 -14.89
C THR A 630 5.61 31.25 -14.27
N GLU A 631 5.46 30.99 -12.97
CA GLU A 631 4.19 31.10 -12.26
C GLU A 631 3.77 32.55 -11.95
N ALA A 632 2.48 32.74 -11.69
CA ALA A 632 1.88 33.98 -11.19
C ALA A 632 2.17 35.22 -12.06
N ILE A 633 2.22 35.03 -13.38
CA ILE A 633 2.36 36.12 -14.35
C ILE A 633 0.97 36.46 -14.88
N TYR A 634 0.57 37.71 -14.73
CA TYR A 634 -0.67 38.27 -15.22
C TYR A 634 -0.44 38.87 -16.59
N ASN A 635 -1.02 38.23 -17.60
CA ASN A 635 -0.84 38.58 -19.00
C ASN A 635 -2.19 38.73 -19.72
N PRO A 636 -2.25 39.50 -20.81
CA PRO A 636 -3.40 39.51 -21.71
C PRO A 636 -3.57 38.15 -22.43
N VAL A 637 -4.73 37.96 -23.07
CA VAL A 637 -5.06 36.75 -23.86
C VAL A 637 -4.07 36.54 -25.02
N MET A 638 -3.59 37.62 -25.62
CA MET A 638 -2.66 37.63 -26.76
C MET A 638 -1.43 38.49 -26.44
N ASP A 639 -0.25 38.12 -26.97
CA ASP A 639 0.95 38.96 -26.84
C ASP A 639 0.78 40.30 -27.57
N ALA A 640 1.45 41.34 -27.04
CA ALA A 640 1.43 42.71 -27.54
C ALA A 640 0.03 43.32 -27.63
N MET A 641 -0.87 42.98 -26.68
CA MET A 641 -2.19 43.59 -26.57
C MET A 641 -2.05 45.10 -26.24
N PRO A 642 -2.52 46.02 -27.10
CA PRO A 642 -2.42 47.46 -26.86
C PRO A 642 -3.17 47.90 -25.61
N ILE A 643 -2.61 48.87 -24.89
CA ILE A 643 -3.27 49.56 -23.77
C ILE A 643 -3.02 51.08 -23.88
N GLU A 644 -4.07 51.86 -23.77
CA GLU A 644 -4.03 53.32 -23.93
C GLU A 644 -3.96 54.03 -22.56
N VAL A 645 -3.27 55.17 -22.51
CA VAL A 645 -3.27 56.04 -21.34
C VAL A 645 -4.65 56.67 -21.16
N ASP A 646 -5.20 56.59 -19.95
CA ASP A 646 -6.56 57.01 -19.61
C ASP A 646 -7.69 56.27 -20.35
N GLY A 647 -7.35 55.21 -21.09
CA GLY A 647 -8.30 54.33 -21.77
C GLY A 647 -9.00 53.32 -20.85
N GLU A 648 -9.71 52.38 -21.48
CA GLU A 648 -10.37 51.27 -20.78
C GLU A 648 -9.38 50.31 -20.12
N ALA A 649 -9.82 49.65 -19.05
CA ALA A 649 -9.03 48.62 -18.41
C ALA A 649 -8.92 47.38 -19.31
N VAL A 650 -7.73 46.79 -19.39
CA VAL A 650 -7.46 45.58 -20.18
C VAL A 650 -7.49 44.35 -19.26
N PRO A 651 -8.28 43.31 -19.57
CA PRO A 651 -8.29 42.07 -18.81
C PRO A 651 -6.93 41.36 -18.87
N VAL A 652 -6.49 40.85 -17.72
CA VAL A 652 -5.27 40.04 -17.58
C VAL A 652 -5.57 38.79 -16.76
N PHE A 653 -4.97 37.68 -17.17
CA PHE A 653 -5.22 36.36 -16.60
C PHE A 653 -3.94 35.78 -16.03
N ARG A 654 -4.06 35.01 -14.96
CA ARG A 654 -2.93 34.37 -14.30
C ARG A 654 -2.47 33.14 -15.08
N TYR A 655 -1.31 33.24 -15.73
CA TYR A 655 -0.71 32.15 -16.52
C TYR A 655 0.61 31.65 -15.92
N ASN A 656 0.99 30.44 -16.35
CA ASN A 656 2.30 29.84 -16.12
C ASN A 656 3.25 30.01 -17.33
N ASP A 657 2.98 31.01 -18.17
CA ASP A 657 3.72 31.34 -19.39
C ASP A 657 4.14 32.82 -19.36
N GLY A 658 5.38 33.10 -19.72
CA GLY A 658 5.99 34.42 -19.68
C GLY A 658 6.05 35.15 -21.02
N GLY A 659 5.44 34.60 -22.09
CA GLY A 659 5.57 35.11 -23.45
C GLY A 659 4.62 36.25 -23.85
N LYS A 660 3.54 36.48 -23.10
CA LYS A 660 2.49 37.46 -23.47
C LYS A 660 2.62 38.75 -22.67
N CYS A 661 2.58 39.91 -23.30
CA CYS A 661 2.73 41.22 -22.65
C CYS A 661 1.70 42.24 -23.16
N LEU A 662 1.41 43.24 -22.32
CA LEU A 662 0.73 44.47 -22.72
C LEU A 662 1.70 45.36 -23.51
N LEU A 663 1.18 46.05 -24.52
CA LEU A 663 1.90 47.01 -25.36
C LEU A 663 1.45 48.44 -25.01
N ALA A 664 2.35 49.24 -24.45
CA ALA A 664 2.04 50.57 -23.92
C ALA A 664 2.98 51.66 -24.47
N PRO A 665 2.57 52.94 -24.46
CA PRO A 665 3.44 54.04 -24.85
C PRO A 665 4.74 54.08 -24.06
N ILE A 666 5.82 54.53 -24.70
CA ILE A 666 7.12 54.75 -24.02
C ILE A 666 7.02 55.93 -23.04
N GLY A 667 7.85 55.91 -21.99
CA GLY A 667 7.91 56.96 -20.98
C GLY A 667 7.28 56.56 -19.65
N LYS A 668 7.03 57.58 -18.80
CA LYS A 668 6.49 57.38 -17.45
C LYS A 668 4.99 57.09 -17.52
N LEU A 669 4.55 56.08 -16.79
CA LEU A 669 3.15 55.65 -16.74
C LEU A 669 2.76 55.36 -15.30
N PHE A 670 1.55 55.78 -14.89
CA PHE A 670 0.93 55.31 -13.66
C PHE A 670 0.10 54.06 -13.96
N VAL A 671 0.45 52.94 -13.32
CA VAL A 671 -0.20 51.64 -13.54
C VAL A 671 -1.11 51.34 -12.36
N THR A 672 -2.37 51.01 -12.64
CA THR A 672 -3.27 50.37 -11.67
C THR A 672 -3.52 48.93 -12.12
N PHE A 673 -3.29 48.00 -11.22
CA PHE A 673 -3.55 46.58 -11.41
C PHE A 673 -4.50 46.08 -10.34
N ASP A 674 -5.65 45.57 -10.75
CA ASP A 674 -6.59 44.91 -9.87
C ASP A 674 -6.42 43.41 -10.02
N MET A 675 -5.76 42.80 -9.04
CA MET A 675 -5.56 41.35 -9.00
C MET A 675 -6.84 40.60 -8.61
N ASN A 676 -7.76 41.28 -7.91
CA ASN A 676 -9.01 40.69 -7.46
C ASN A 676 -9.93 40.41 -8.65
N HIS A 677 -10.05 41.38 -9.56
CA HIS A 677 -10.88 41.30 -10.76
C HIS A 677 -10.12 40.96 -12.05
N GLY A 678 -8.79 40.98 -12.04
CA GLY A 678 -7.95 40.58 -13.18
C GLY A 678 -7.91 41.60 -14.32
N TRP A 679 -7.55 42.86 -14.03
CA TRP A 679 -7.39 43.88 -15.08
C TRP A 679 -6.27 44.88 -14.79
N VAL A 680 -5.78 45.53 -15.83
CA VAL A 680 -4.75 46.60 -15.77
C VAL A 680 -5.26 47.87 -16.46
N ARG A 681 -4.96 49.04 -15.88
CA ARG A 681 -5.23 50.35 -16.47
C ARG A 681 -4.02 51.27 -16.37
N LEU A 682 -3.85 52.13 -17.36
CA LEU A 682 -2.85 53.18 -17.38
C LEU A 682 -3.50 54.56 -17.18
N THR A 683 -2.81 55.42 -16.45
CA THR A 683 -3.18 56.82 -16.25
C THR A 683 -1.97 57.72 -16.47
N ASP A 684 -2.20 58.94 -16.94
CA ASP A 684 -1.14 59.94 -17.08
C ASP A 684 -0.60 60.29 -15.68
N PRO A 685 0.69 60.04 -15.38
CA PRO A 685 1.28 60.33 -14.08
C PRO A 685 1.33 61.82 -13.73
N ASP A 686 1.18 62.72 -14.71
CA ASP A 686 1.19 64.17 -14.51
C ASP A 686 -0.24 64.76 -14.36
N ASN A 687 -1.28 63.91 -14.35
CA ASN A 687 -2.67 64.32 -14.12
C ASN A 687 -2.97 64.50 -12.61
N PRO A 688 -3.27 65.73 -12.13
CA PRO A 688 -3.43 66.02 -10.70
C PRO A 688 -4.66 65.34 -10.04
N ASP A 689 -5.72 65.06 -10.79
CA ASP A 689 -6.93 64.38 -10.28
C ASP A 689 -6.66 62.90 -9.96
N ALA A 690 -5.62 62.31 -10.56
CA ALA A 690 -5.23 60.93 -10.32
C ALA A 690 -4.55 60.75 -8.95
N ILE A 691 -3.92 61.78 -8.38
CA ILE A 691 -3.19 61.69 -7.11
C ILE A 691 -4.11 61.94 -5.90
N GLU A 692 -5.12 62.81 -6.03
CA GLU A 692 -6.06 63.14 -4.94
C GLU A 692 -7.18 62.10 -4.74
N LYS A 693 -7.65 61.41 -5.78
CA LYS A 693 -8.69 60.37 -5.66
C LYS A 693 -8.21 59.06 -5.00
N ILE A 694 -6.90 58.88 -4.84
CA ILE A 694 -6.28 57.61 -4.44
C ILE A 694 -5.95 57.54 -2.92
N GLY A 695 -6.20 58.60 -2.14
CA GLY A 695 -6.12 58.51 -0.68
C GLY A 695 -4.74 58.07 -0.16
N ILE A 696 -3.64 58.38 -0.87
CA ILE A 696 -2.28 58.20 -0.37
C ILE A 696 -2.01 59.26 0.70
N SER A 697 -2.48 59.02 1.93
CA SER A 697 -2.20 59.89 3.08
C SER A 697 -0.77 59.71 3.63
N THR A 698 -0.03 58.72 3.13
CA THR A 698 1.39 58.51 3.48
C THR A 698 2.21 58.13 2.26
N LEU A 699 3.02 59.08 1.78
CA LEU A 699 4.21 58.79 0.98
C LEU A 699 5.16 57.85 1.76
N PRO A 700 5.92 56.97 1.09
CA PRO A 700 6.89 56.08 1.75
C PRO A 700 7.86 56.87 2.64
N LYS A 701 8.08 56.39 3.88
CA LYS A 701 8.88 57.04 4.94
C LYS A 701 10.37 57.28 4.62
N ASN A 702 10.88 56.94 3.44
CA ASN A 702 12.31 57.10 3.10
C ASN A 702 12.67 58.41 2.37
N THR A 703 11.73 59.31 2.11
CA THR A 703 12.06 60.66 1.58
C THR A 703 12.45 61.69 2.64
N GLN A 704 12.34 61.36 3.94
CA GLN A 704 12.36 62.38 4.99
C GLN A 704 13.69 62.60 5.71
N VAL A 705 14.78 61.94 5.30
CA VAL A 705 16.13 62.24 5.79
C VAL A 705 17.06 62.65 4.64
N GLY A 706 17.63 63.84 4.73
CA GLY A 706 18.55 64.37 3.71
C GLY A 706 18.96 65.82 3.94
N ILE A 707 19.94 66.29 3.19
CA ILE A 707 20.35 67.70 3.14
C ILE A 707 19.86 68.28 1.82
N TYR A 708 19.22 69.44 1.89
CA TYR A 708 18.53 70.09 0.78
C TYR A 708 19.07 71.51 0.59
N THR A 709 19.07 72.00 -0.64
CA THR A 709 19.21 73.44 -0.91
C THR A 709 17.95 74.19 -0.50
N LEU A 710 18.04 75.51 -0.36
CA LEU A 710 16.90 76.36 0.01
C LEU A 710 15.74 76.31 -1.00
N ASP A 711 16.01 75.99 -2.27
CA ASP A 711 15.00 75.78 -3.33
C ASP A 711 14.44 74.34 -3.35
N GLY A 712 14.75 73.52 -2.34
CA GLY A 712 14.12 72.22 -2.13
C GLY A 712 14.76 71.04 -2.88
N ARG A 713 15.89 71.25 -3.57
CA ARG A 713 16.60 70.15 -4.25
C ARG A 713 17.39 69.32 -3.25
N LYS A 714 17.20 68.00 -3.28
CA LYS A 714 17.91 67.05 -2.40
C LYS A 714 19.36 66.92 -2.86
N VAL A 715 20.29 67.20 -1.97
CA VAL A 715 21.74 67.20 -2.25
C VAL A 715 22.40 65.90 -1.75
N TYR A 716 21.81 65.19 -0.79
CA TYR A 716 22.56 64.17 -0.02
C TYR A 716 21.76 63.01 0.58
N SER A 717 22.36 61.80 0.63
CA SER A 717 21.81 60.60 1.30
C SER A 717 22.78 59.76 2.18
N GLY A 718 24.08 60.08 2.31
CA GLY A 718 25.01 59.31 3.18
C GLY A 718 26.43 59.88 3.37
N MET A 719 27.06 59.64 4.53
CA MET A 719 28.14 60.43 5.18
C MET A 719 29.51 60.59 4.47
N SER A 720 29.78 59.99 3.31
CA SER A 720 31.13 59.89 2.73
C SER A 720 31.51 60.91 1.63
N GLN A 721 30.62 61.82 1.20
CA GLN A 721 30.89 62.76 0.08
C GLN A 721 30.70 64.26 0.38
N TRP A 722 30.90 64.73 1.63
CA TRP A 722 30.66 66.15 2.00
C TRP A 722 31.60 67.18 1.31
N ASN A 723 32.77 66.75 0.85
CA ASN A 723 33.80 67.69 0.36
C ASN A 723 33.50 68.29 -1.04
N THR A 724 32.55 67.75 -1.81
CA THR A 724 32.25 68.20 -3.18
C THR A 724 31.05 69.14 -3.33
N ALA A 725 30.27 69.38 -2.27
CA ALA A 725 29.16 70.35 -2.31
C ALA A 725 29.66 71.79 -2.50
N THR A 726 28.96 72.59 -3.30
CA THR A 726 29.24 74.02 -3.52
C THR A 726 29.10 74.85 -2.23
N PRO A 727 29.79 75.98 -2.06
CA PRO A 727 29.56 76.86 -0.90
C PRO A 727 28.12 77.41 -0.90
N GLY A 728 27.47 77.41 0.27
CA GLY A 728 26.06 77.79 0.34
C GLY A 728 25.35 77.39 1.63
N ILE A 729 24.08 77.77 1.72
CA ILE A 729 23.20 77.47 2.86
C ILE A 729 22.30 76.28 2.51
N TYR A 730 22.29 75.30 3.41
CA TYR A 730 21.59 74.03 3.26
C TYR A 730 20.70 73.75 4.48
N ILE A 731 19.65 72.96 4.27
CA ILE A 731 18.72 72.55 5.32
C ILE A 731 18.80 71.03 5.48
N MET A 732 19.11 70.59 6.68
CA MET A 732 19.01 69.17 7.05
C MET A 732 17.60 68.87 7.53
N VAL A 733 16.93 67.97 6.83
CA VAL A 733 15.58 67.51 7.15
C VAL A 733 15.67 66.09 7.69
N LYS A 734 14.99 65.84 8.81
CA LYS A 734 14.82 64.50 9.40
C LYS A 734 13.39 64.34 9.87
N ASP A 735 12.73 63.27 9.43
CA ASP A 735 11.33 62.97 9.76
C ASP A 735 10.38 64.09 9.31
N GLY A 736 10.65 64.68 8.14
CA GLY A 736 9.77 65.67 7.50
C GLY A 736 9.86 67.07 8.11
N GLN A 737 10.72 67.29 9.11
CA GLN A 737 10.95 68.60 9.72
C GLN A 737 12.39 69.08 9.51
N ALA A 738 12.55 70.38 9.25
CA ALA A 738 13.85 71.03 9.22
C ALA A 738 14.47 70.98 10.64
N ARG A 739 15.60 70.28 10.78
CA ARG A 739 16.26 70.09 12.08
C ARG A 739 17.39 71.09 12.30
N LYS A 740 18.17 71.39 11.25
CA LYS A 740 19.31 72.33 11.31
C LYS A 740 19.54 73.01 9.96
N VAL A 741 20.02 74.25 10.04
CA VAL A 741 20.61 74.96 8.89
C VAL A 741 22.11 74.75 8.92
N LEU A 742 22.67 74.37 7.79
CA LEU A 742 24.09 74.12 7.59
C LEU A 742 24.63 75.15 6.61
N VAL A 743 25.82 75.68 6.89
CA VAL A 743 26.50 76.63 6.01
C VAL A 743 27.84 76.02 5.67
N LYS A 744 28.13 75.87 4.38
CA LYS A 744 29.43 75.46 3.87
C LYS A 744 30.16 76.64 3.27
#